data_AF-A0A969PIN3-F1
#
_entry.id   AF-A0A969PIN3-F1
#
_cell.length_a   1.000
_cell.length_b   1.000
_cell.length_c   1.000
_cell.angle_alpha   90.00
_cell.angle_beta   90.00
_cell.angle_gamma   90.00
#
_symmetry.space_group_name_H-M   'P 1'
#
loop_
_entity.id
_entity.type
_entity.pdbx_description
1 polymer ?
#
loop_
_entity_poly.entity_id
_entity_poly.type
_entity_poly.pdbx_seq_one_letter_code
_entity_poly.pdbx_strand_id
1 'polypeptide(L)'
;MTNYVTDEELRALYSTCSLFVFPSFYEGFGLPLLEAISCGAPAIASNSSSLPEILGSVEQLFDPHSVEALTRLMNKVLSDENFRQKISEQALKQAKTFTWESVTQKMSDVFKEQQPLQKATILFDRVQNNNKPHIAVFSPLPPLKSGISNYTEDLIQSLVRYFNLDLVHDDDYIPDISLDNKLLSYSQFENQLKTNGYEGIIYQIGNSSYHCYMYSHLMRYSGITVLHDYYLGGLINYLDNYHPELGIPLEKELEHCYGREKAKDILDKLQKGLLNTHEKFPEAGIYLNRRIFTRSLGVILHNKSAYQRAVKDFSNDNRHIVHIPLLVPPITQPENKLEDIRLEYGIPVDSFVISTFGFISSTKRPLSILLAFKKYLYNYPSAYLIFVGGTDYLGSLDIEREIKKLELQNRVKITNYVTMSDFYRYIQISDICLNLRFPSNGESSASLLKILSMGKPAIVTNIDSFADFSDDIVVKIPQPRQSDEIEEIYKALINLTENSEHRSFLSQNALKYIEREHSPERCARLYAEFFEQVQYSPQTKVNMLADHVGRETAKHEVADSQKIFVLFSKVIDNFRSTSSQNYDSSDLKIIQPESLTKTLISFNYFLHECRSICLQKLPAAKKILSIGCSGVWYFEWFHKFYPYPVEEHTGIDLNHKPENLPHNIVWIQNDGSDLTSLESESFDLIFAGQFIEHMSWESQATFLAEVNRALKPNGFFVLDSPNYDISNRYGWRQPEHIHELTFKQICNFLELSSFNIEDTYGLVPKKLLGTPPQLVGKSLEYAFQNNFYKEEINKAINKEPNDCFIWWIIAKKNTCVVEKQLLKNQLQKAYLENQKNQYNIVFHQIGKFIDDNGKQFIIVNPSDAPGYALFGSYEFYSKGNYLIEYNISLLNVRKNHILHSKIAIVDVVTDSGEKVYAKKEIESSDLLNNSIIKLQFSLDKLSSLEFRVFYFGNLPLRIGVQPKVSSI
;
A
#
# COMPACT_ATOMS: atom_id res chain seq x y z
N MET A 1 33.65 -10.07 -36.03
CA MET A 1 33.65 -9.53 -34.66
C MET A 1 35.09 -9.35 -34.23
N THR A 2 35.39 -8.33 -33.43
CA THR A 2 36.75 -7.96 -32.98
C THR A 2 37.29 -8.84 -31.85
N ASN A 3 36.48 -9.78 -31.32
CA ASN A 3 36.73 -10.49 -30.06
C ASN A 3 36.95 -9.49 -28.90
N TYR A 4 37.72 -9.86 -27.88
CA TYR A 4 38.01 -8.99 -26.75
C TYR A 4 38.97 -7.88 -27.16
N VAL A 5 38.58 -6.64 -26.87
CA VAL A 5 39.43 -5.44 -27.00
C VAL A 5 39.92 -5.03 -25.61
N THR A 6 41.10 -4.44 -25.54
CA THR A 6 41.62 -3.83 -24.31
C THR A 6 40.82 -2.58 -23.94
N ASP A 7 40.90 -2.15 -22.67
CA ASP A 7 40.19 -0.93 -22.23
C ASP A 7 40.66 0.33 -22.97
N GLU A 8 41.93 0.38 -23.39
CA GLU A 8 42.45 1.49 -24.22
C GLU A 8 41.82 1.50 -25.61
N GLU A 9 41.73 0.34 -26.25
CA GLU A 9 41.06 0.19 -27.54
C GLU A 9 39.56 0.48 -27.43
N LEU A 10 38.91 0.02 -26.36
CA LEU A 10 37.49 0.27 -26.11
C LEU A 10 37.19 1.76 -25.93
N ARG A 11 38.01 2.48 -25.14
CA ARG A 11 37.90 3.94 -25.02
C ARG A 11 38.15 4.66 -26.34
N ALA A 12 39.12 4.20 -27.14
CA ALA A 12 39.37 4.76 -28.46
C ALA A 12 38.17 4.54 -29.39
N LEU A 13 37.53 3.37 -29.35
CA LEU A 13 36.34 3.07 -30.12
C LEU A 13 35.15 3.93 -29.70
N TYR A 14 34.92 4.11 -28.40
CA TYR A 14 33.86 5.01 -27.92
C TYR A 14 34.10 6.45 -28.33
N SER A 15 35.34 6.94 -28.16
CA SER A 15 35.68 8.34 -28.45
C SER A 15 35.68 8.68 -29.95
N THR A 16 35.76 7.68 -30.83
CA THR A 16 35.84 7.87 -32.28
C THR A 16 34.57 7.46 -33.03
N CYS A 17 33.60 6.84 -32.35
CA CYS A 17 32.38 6.39 -33.01
C CYS A 17 31.45 7.57 -33.37
N SER A 18 30.85 7.51 -34.56
CA SER A 18 29.82 8.48 -34.98
C SER A 18 28.47 8.24 -34.29
N LEU A 19 28.24 7.02 -33.81
CA LEU A 19 27.06 6.61 -33.06
C LEU A 19 27.34 5.30 -32.31
N PHE A 20 27.04 5.28 -31.01
CA PHE A 20 26.96 4.07 -30.20
C PHE A 20 25.49 3.63 -30.08
N VAL A 21 25.19 2.37 -30.40
CA VAL A 21 23.83 1.84 -30.38
C VAL A 21 23.76 0.70 -29.36
N PHE A 22 22.81 0.79 -28.42
CA PHE A 22 22.64 -0.21 -27.36
C PHE A 22 21.22 -0.81 -27.34
N PRO A 23 20.89 -1.73 -28.28
CA PRO A 23 19.54 -2.25 -28.51
C PRO A 23 19.23 -3.46 -27.61
N SER A 24 19.41 -3.32 -26.30
CA SER A 24 19.14 -4.41 -25.37
C SER A 24 17.63 -4.57 -25.12
N PHE A 25 17.11 -5.80 -25.05
CA PHE A 25 15.75 -6.04 -24.58
C PHE A 25 15.64 -5.83 -23.06
N TYR A 26 16.70 -6.18 -22.33
CA TYR A 26 16.81 -6.04 -20.89
C TYR A 26 18.28 -5.95 -20.51
N GLU A 27 18.63 -4.98 -19.67
CA GLU A 27 19.97 -4.78 -19.16
C GLU A 27 19.92 -4.58 -17.64
N GLY A 28 20.98 -4.96 -16.93
CA GLY A 28 21.09 -4.70 -15.49
C GLY A 28 21.16 -3.20 -15.20
N PHE A 29 22.36 -2.63 -15.31
CA PHE A 29 22.55 -1.17 -15.23
C PHE A 29 22.86 -0.57 -16.60
N GLY A 30 23.73 -1.20 -17.40
CA GLY A 30 24.13 -0.69 -18.71
C GLY A 30 25.45 0.08 -18.69
N LEU A 31 26.46 -0.49 -18.01
CA LEU A 31 27.82 0.07 -17.95
C LEU A 31 28.41 0.38 -19.34
N PRO A 32 28.25 -0.46 -20.38
CA PRO A 32 28.79 -0.13 -21.71
C PRO A 32 28.18 1.15 -22.31
N LEU A 33 26.91 1.42 -22.03
CA LEU A 33 26.25 2.65 -22.47
C LEU A 33 26.78 3.85 -21.69
N LEU A 34 26.92 3.74 -20.37
CA LEU A 34 27.48 4.79 -19.52
C LEU A 34 28.95 5.11 -19.89
N GLU A 35 29.75 4.09 -20.16
CA GLU A 35 31.14 4.21 -20.60
C GLU A 35 31.24 4.92 -21.95
N ALA A 36 30.37 4.57 -22.91
CA ALA A 36 30.32 5.22 -24.21
C ALA A 36 29.98 6.71 -24.09
N ILE A 37 28.93 7.07 -23.34
CA ILE A 37 28.55 8.49 -23.15
C ILE A 37 29.56 9.27 -22.32
N SER A 38 30.28 8.61 -21.40
CA SER A 38 31.37 9.22 -20.64
C SER A 38 32.57 9.58 -21.52
N CYS A 39 32.77 8.86 -22.62
CA CYS A 39 33.76 9.19 -23.66
C CYS A 39 33.26 10.25 -24.66
N GLY A 40 32.02 10.73 -24.51
CA GLY A 40 31.40 11.70 -25.41
C GLY A 40 30.75 11.10 -26.65
N ALA A 41 30.60 9.78 -26.72
CA ALA A 41 29.95 9.13 -27.84
C ALA A 41 28.48 9.60 -27.97
N PRO A 42 28.02 9.99 -29.17
CA PRO A 42 26.59 10.11 -29.44
C PRO A 42 25.96 8.72 -29.27
N ALA A 43 25.04 8.56 -28.32
CA ALA A 43 24.48 7.26 -27.99
C ALA A 43 22.96 7.22 -28.11
N ILE A 44 22.45 6.08 -28.58
CA ILE A 44 21.02 5.73 -28.55
C ILE A 44 20.85 4.34 -27.93
N ALA A 45 19.75 4.14 -27.22
CA ALA A 45 19.50 2.89 -26.51
C ALA A 45 18.01 2.50 -26.51
N SER A 46 17.72 1.28 -26.11
CA SER A 46 16.34 0.84 -25.90
C SER A 46 15.66 1.62 -24.78
N ASN A 47 14.35 1.80 -24.86
CA ASN A 47 13.53 2.41 -23.81
C ASN A 47 13.15 1.44 -22.67
N SER A 48 14.01 0.45 -22.37
CA SER A 48 13.75 -0.61 -21.41
C SER A 48 14.79 -0.67 -20.28
N SER A 49 14.38 -1.22 -19.13
CA SER A 49 15.19 -1.32 -17.92
C SER A 49 15.77 0.03 -17.49
N SER A 50 17.04 0.08 -17.08
CA SER A 50 17.78 1.23 -16.56
C SER A 50 18.38 2.17 -17.63
N LEU A 51 18.20 1.85 -18.92
CA LEU A 51 18.81 2.60 -20.02
C LEU A 51 18.21 4.01 -20.21
N PRO A 52 16.89 4.24 -20.03
CA PRO A 52 16.31 5.58 -20.03
C PRO A 52 16.96 6.51 -19.01
N GLU A 53 17.28 6.00 -17.82
CA GLU A 53 17.90 6.75 -16.72
C GLU A 53 19.36 7.09 -17.02
N ILE A 54 20.09 6.21 -17.72
CA ILE A 54 21.49 6.48 -18.12
C ILE A 54 21.57 7.58 -19.19
N LEU A 55 20.65 7.60 -20.16
CA LEU A 55 20.65 8.64 -21.20
C LEU A 55 19.98 9.93 -20.76
N GLY A 56 19.03 9.86 -19.81
CA GLY A 56 18.34 11.03 -19.24
C GLY A 56 17.49 11.81 -20.26
N SER A 57 17.27 11.25 -21.45
CA SER A 57 16.57 11.90 -22.57
C SER A 57 15.83 10.87 -23.42
N VAL A 58 14.52 11.06 -23.54
CA VAL A 58 13.65 10.19 -24.34
C VAL A 58 13.92 10.30 -25.84
N GLU A 59 14.53 11.40 -26.31
CA GLU A 59 14.87 11.61 -27.72
C GLU A 59 15.95 10.65 -28.24
N GLN A 60 16.69 10.00 -27.33
CA GLN A 60 17.76 9.04 -27.63
C GLN A 60 17.31 7.58 -27.47
N LEU A 61 16.01 7.37 -27.18
CA LEU A 61 15.45 6.05 -26.90
C LEU A 61 14.61 5.52 -28.07
N PHE A 62 14.60 4.20 -28.23
CA PHE A 62 13.72 3.50 -29.18
C PHE A 62 13.11 2.25 -28.53
N ASP A 63 11.97 1.78 -29.05
CA ASP A 63 11.41 0.48 -28.66
C ASP A 63 12.31 -0.65 -29.18
N PRO A 64 12.87 -1.53 -28.31
CA PRO A 64 13.74 -2.62 -28.75
C PRO A 64 13.05 -3.63 -29.67
N HIS A 65 11.71 -3.70 -29.66
CA HIS A 65 10.94 -4.55 -30.57
C HIS A 65 10.65 -3.90 -31.92
N SER A 66 10.99 -2.61 -32.09
CA SER A 66 10.72 -1.85 -33.32
C SER A 66 12.01 -1.57 -34.09
N VAL A 67 12.31 -2.45 -35.05
CA VAL A 67 13.42 -2.27 -36.01
C VAL A 67 13.27 -0.94 -36.77
N GLU A 68 12.04 -0.52 -37.06
CA GLU A 68 11.76 0.73 -37.75
C GLU A 68 12.14 1.95 -36.90
N ALA A 69 11.81 1.94 -35.61
CA ALA A 69 12.15 3.02 -34.68
C ALA A 69 13.68 3.14 -34.51
N LEU A 70 14.36 2.00 -34.33
CA LEU A 70 15.82 1.96 -34.27
C LEU A 70 16.45 2.52 -35.56
N THR A 71 16.00 2.05 -36.72
CA THR A 71 16.53 2.49 -38.02
C THR A 71 16.33 3.99 -38.24
N ARG A 72 15.15 4.51 -37.89
CA ARG A 72 14.84 5.94 -38.00
C ARG A 72 15.76 6.77 -37.10
N LEU A 73 15.98 6.33 -35.87
CA LEU A 73 16.80 7.06 -34.92
C LEU A 73 18.30 6.99 -35.29
N MET A 74 18.80 5.83 -35.74
CA MET A 74 20.14 5.71 -36.29
C MET A 74 20.36 6.66 -37.48
N ASN A 75 19.43 6.68 -38.44
CA ASN A 75 19.50 7.58 -39.59
C ASN A 75 19.50 9.05 -39.17
N LYS A 76 18.67 9.41 -38.18
CA LYS A 76 18.62 10.78 -37.66
C LYS A 76 19.97 11.19 -37.07
N VAL A 77 20.57 10.37 -36.21
CA VAL A 77 21.86 10.70 -35.59
C VAL A 77 23.01 10.76 -36.60
N LEU A 78 23.00 9.88 -37.61
CA LEU A 78 24.05 9.86 -38.63
C LEU A 78 23.92 10.98 -39.66
N SER A 79 22.71 11.42 -39.99
CA SER A 79 22.46 12.45 -41.02
C SER A 79 22.31 13.87 -40.49
N ASP A 80 21.92 14.05 -39.23
CA ASP A 80 21.75 15.37 -38.59
C ASP A 80 22.90 15.66 -37.62
N GLU A 81 23.85 16.47 -38.07
CA GLU A 81 25.04 16.85 -37.29
C GLU A 81 24.69 17.67 -36.03
N ASN A 82 23.67 18.54 -36.11
CA ASN A 82 23.24 19.34 -34.97
C ASN A 82 22.59 18.46 -33.90
N PHE A 83 21.77 17.49 -34.31
CA PHE A 83 21.18 16.52 -33.39
C PHE A 83 22.26 15.64 -32.75
N ARG A 84 23.23 15.16 -33.54
CA ARG A 84 24.35 14.37 -33.03
C ARG A 84 25.19 15.14 -31.99
N GLN A 85 25.48 16.41 -32.25
CA GLN A 85 26.19 17.26 -31.29
C GLN A 85 25.36 17.49 -30.02
N LYS A 86 24.07 17.81 -30.16
CA LYS A 86 23.14 17.98 -29.04
C LYS A 86 23.14 16.76 -28.11
N ILE A 87 22.97 15.56 -28.66
CA ILE A 87 22.89 14.34 -27.83
C ILE A 87 24.24 13.96 -27.23
N SER A 88 25.37 14.27 -27.87
CA SER A 88 26.71 14.07 -27.31
C SER A 88 26.98 15.01 -26.12
N GLU A 89 26.62 16.29 -26.25
CA GLU A 89 26.74 17.25 -25.14
C GLU A 89 25.82 16.90 -23.96
N GLN A 90 24.62 16.41 -24.25
CA GLN A 90 23.69 15.89 -23.24
C GLN A 90 24.24 14.63 -22.57
N ALA A 91 24.76 13.68 -23.34
CA ALA A 91 25.42 12.47 -22.86
C ALA A 91 26.55 12.79 -21.87
N LEU A 92 27.42 13.76 -22.19
CA LEU A 92 28.51 14.19 -21.31
C LEU A 92 28.00 14.85 -20.01
N LYS A 93 26.91 15.63 -20.08
CA LYS A 93 26.29 16.23 -18.89
C LYS A 93 25.66 15.15 -18.00
N GLN A 94 24.99 14.18 -18.60
CA GLN A 94 24.33 13.10 -17.90
C GLN A 94 25.35 12.15 -17.26
N ALA A 95 26.41 11.77 -17.98
CA ALA A 95 27.50 10.94 -17.46
C ALA A 95 28.13 11.54 -16.17
N LYS A 96 28.30 12.87 -16.11
CA LYS A 96 28.83 13.57 -14.93
C LYS A 96 27.96 13.48 -13.67
N THR A 97 26.69 13.07 -13.80
CA THR A 97 25.81 12.85 -12.64
C THR A 97 26.05 11.49 -11.95
N PHE A 98 26.72 10.56 -12.65
CA PHE A 98 27.06 9.24 -12.15
C PHE A 98 28.49 9.24 -11.59
N THR A 99 28.64 9.70 -10.35
CA THR A 99 29.94 9.71 -9.64
C THR A 99 29.97 8.65 -8.53
N TRP A 100 31.16 8.10 -8.26
CA TRP A 100 31.36 7.19 -7.14
C TRP A 100 31.07 7.86 -5.79
N GLU A 101 31.30 9.17 -5.68
CA GLU A 101 30.96 9.97 -4.51
C GLU A 101 29.44 10.05 -4.31
N SER A 102 28.65 10.22 -5.37
CA SER A 102 27.18 10.21 -5.31
C SER A 102 26.64 8.84 -4.92
N VAL A 103 27.22 7.76 -5.46
CA VAL A 103 26.89 6.38 -5.07
C VAL A 103 27.26 6.14 -3.61
N THR A 104 28.46 6.54 -3.18
CA THR A 104 28.93 6.37 -1.80
C THR A 104 28.10 7.18 -0.82
N GLN A 105 27.72 8.41 -1.17
CA GLN A 105 26.87 9.27 -0.35
C GLN A 105 25.47 8.68 -0.23
N LYS A 106 24.81 8.31 -1.34
CA LYS A 106 23.50 7.66 -1.30
C LYS A 106 23.52 6.34 -0.54
N MET A 107 24.57 5.54 -0.70
CA MET A 107 24.77 4.30 0.06
C MET A 107 24.99 4.61 1.55
N SER A 108 25.80 5.62 1.87
CA SER A 108 26.02 6.09 3.23
C SER A 108 24.75 6.64 3.86
N ASP A 109 23.88 7.29 3.09
CA ASP A 109 22.62 7.85 3.57
C ASP A 109 21.62 6.73 3.84
N VAL A 110 21.57 5.69 2.99
CA VAL A 110 20.85 4.44 3.31
C VAL A 110 21.43 3.77 4.56
N PHE A 111 22.76 3.72 4.73
CA PHE A 111 23.37 3.18 5.95
C PHE A 111 23.17 4.07 7.19
N LYS A 112 22.96 5.37 7.03
CA LYS A 112 22.61 6.32 8.11
C LYS A 112 21.13 6.22 8.48
N GLU A 113 20.25 6.04 7.49
CA GLU A 113 18.84 5.69 7.69
C GLU A 113 18.69 4.30 8.31
N GLN A 114 19.65 3.41 8.08
CA GLN A 114 19.76 2.08 8.68
C GLN A 114 20.72 2.03 9.88
N GLN A 115 21.22 3.17 10.39
CA GLN A 115 21.89 3.12 11.70
C GLN A 115 20.82 2.68 12.70
N PRO A 116 21.07 1.63 13.50
CA PRO A 116 20.13 1.21 14.52
C PRO A 116 19.83 2.45 15.35
N LEU A 117 18.55 2.86 15.31
CA LEU A 117 17.99 3.93 16.12
C LEU A 117 18.75 3.93 17.42
N GLN A 118 19.46 5.03 17.68
CA GLN A 118 20.22 5.18 18.90
C GLN A 118 19.27 4.88 20.06
N LYS A 119 19.51 3.68 20.60
CA LYS A 119 19.37 3.28 21.99
C LYS A 119 17.93 2.92 22.39
N ALA A 120 17.68 1.61 22.31
CA ALA A 120 16.81 0.87 23.20
C ALA A 120 17.19 1.16 24.67
N THR A 121 16.79 2.31 25.17
CA THR A 121 17.17 2.81 26.50
C THR A 121 15.94 2.89 27.38
N ILE A 122 14.78 3.26 26.84
CA ILE A 122 13.60 3.50 27.66
C ILE A 122 13.11 2.18 28.26
N LEU A 123 13.03 1.11 27.46
CA LEU A 123 12.60 -0.19 27.97
C LEU A 123 13.63 -0.76 28.96
N PHE A 124 14.91 -0.72 28.61
CA PHE A 124 15.96 -1.29 29.46
C PHE A 124 16.14 -0.50 30.76
N ASP A 125 16.01 0.83 30.74
CA ASP A 125 15.99 1.68 31.95
C ASP A 125 14.76 1.38 32.80
N ARG A 126 13.59 1.16 32.19
CA ARG A 126 12.37 0.74 32.90
C ARG A 126 12.55 -0.62 33.58
N VAL A 127 13.16 -1.57 32.89
CA VAL A 127 13.46 -2.90 33.44
C VAL A 127 14.42 -2.80 34.63
N GLN A 128 15.47 -1.98 34.54
CA GLN A 128 16.39 -1.73 35.67
C GLN A 128 15.69 -1.08 36.87
N ASN A 129 14.70 -0.22 36.63
CA ASN A 129 13.88 0.43 37.66
C ASN A 129 12.66 -0.41 38.10
N ASN A 130 12.59 -1.69 37.72
CA ASN A 130 11.49 -2.61 38.03
C ASN A 130 10.09 -2.12 37.58
N ASN A 131 10.03 -1.36 36.49
CA ASN A 131 8.81 -0.81 35.88
C ASN A 131 8.56 -1.43 34.49
N LYS A 132 8.53 -2.76 34.44
CA LYS A 132 8.36 -3.55 33.21
C LYS A 132 7.01 -3.27 32.54
N PRO A 133 6.93 -3.20 31.21
CA PRO A 133 5.64 -3.06 30.54
C PRO A 133 4.75 -4.26 30.78
N HIS A 134 3.44 -4.02 30.94
CA HIS A 134 2.44 -5.07 31.04
C HIS A 134 1.89 -5.41 29.65
N ILE A 135 2.10 -6.64 29.20
CA ILE A 135 1.68 -7.11 27.87
C ILE A 135 0.86 -8.39 27.96
N ALA A 136 0.02 -8.59 26.95
CA ALA A 136 -0.71 -9.83 26.74
C ALA A 136 -0.02 -10.71 25.68
N VAL A 137 0.09 -12.01 25.93
CA VAL A 137 0.67 -12.98 24.98
C VAL A 137 -0.36 -14.05 24.65
N PHE A 138 -0.83 -14.04 23.40
CA PHE A 138 -1.77 -15.03 22.86
C PHE A 138 -0.99 -16.18 22.25
N SER A 139 -1.23 -17.41 22.72
CA SER A 139 -0.58 -18.60 22.20
C SER A 139 -1.36 -19.89 22.50
N PRO A 140 -1.25 -20.99 21.71
CA PRO A 140 -1.47 -22.31 22.30
C PRO A 140 -0.48 -22.52 23.44
N LEU A 141 -0.92 -23.18 24.51
CA LEU A 141 -0.11 -23.51 25.67
C LEU A 141 -0.23 -25.02 25.97
N PRO A 142 0.72 -25.61 26.71
CA PRO A 142 0.59 -26.99 27.17
C PRO A 142 -0.75 -27.16 27.91
N PRO A 143 -1.43 -28.32 27.79
CA PRO A 143 -0.96 -29.59 27.23
C PRO A 143 -1.15 -29.75 25.71
N LEU A 144 -1.52 -28.69 24.98
CA LEU A 144 -1.71 -28.80 23.53
C LEU A 144 -0.42 -29.23 22.83
N LYS A 145 -0.52 -30.31 22.04
CA LYS A 145 0.59 -30.91 21.30
C LYS A 145 0.93 -30.10 20.06
N SER A 146 1.57 -28.96 20.25
CA SER A 146 2.02 -28.05 19.18
C SER A 146 3.48 -27.62 19.39
N GLY A 147 4.22 -27.45 18.30
CA GLY A 147 5.57 -26.87 18.36
C GLY A 147 5.57 -25.45 18.92
N ILE A 148 4.52 -24.67 18.62
CA ILE A 148 4.35 -23.28 19.08
C ILE A 148 4.02 -23.24 20.58
N SER A 149 3.29 -24.23 21.07
CA SER A 149 2.97 -24.40 22.50
C SER A 149 4.24 -24.56 23.33
N ASN A 150 5.08 -25.53 22.98
CA ASN A 150 6.38 -25.74 23.64
C ASN A 150 7.30 -24.53 23.48
N TYR A 151 7.37 -23.95 22.27
CA TYR A 151 8.15 -22.73 22.02
C TYR A 151 7.75 -21.57 22.93
N THR A 152 6.45 -21.39 23.13
CA THR A 152 5.95 -20.30 23.97
C THR A 152 6.32 -20.53 25.42
N GLU A 153 6.19 -21.76 25.92
CA GLU A 153 6.63 -22.14 27.27
C GLU A 153 8.13 -21.84 27.49
N ASP A 154 8.98 -22.16 26.52
CA ASP A 154 10.41 -21.85 26.58
C ASP A 154 10.68 -20.33 26.52
N LEU A 155 9.98 -19.61 25.65
CA LEU A 155 10.15 -18.17 25.45
C LEU A 155 9.76 -17.37 26.71
N ILE A 156 8.62 -17.68 27.32
CA ILE A 156 8.09 -16.89 28.45
C ILE A 156 9.01 -16.92 29.66
N GLN A 157 9.76 -18.01 29.89
CA GLN A 157 10.76 -18.11 30.97
C GLN A 157 11.84 -17.03 30.89
N SER A 158 12.19 -16.60 29.67
CA SER A 158 13.16 -15.52 29.45
C SER A 158 12.50 -14.17 29.22
N LEU A 159 11.28 -14.15 28.67
CA LEU A 159 10.54 -12.93 28.34
C LEU A 159 10.09 -12.16 29.59
N VAL A 160 9.78 -12.86 30.70
CA VAL A 160 9.45 -12.24 32.00
C VAL A 160 10.55 -11.32 32.56
N ARG A 161 11.79 -11.42 32.05
CA ARG A 161 12.87 -10.50 32.43
C ARG A 161 12.58 -9.07 31.97
N TYR A 162 11.88 -8.91 30.85
CA TYR A 162 11.61 -7.61 30.23
C TYR A 162 10.17 -7.12 30.43
N PHE A 163 9.23 -8.04 30.67
CA PHE A 163 7.79 -7.73 30.67
C PHE A 163 7.06 -8.36 31.86
N ASN A 164 5.97 -7.73 32.28
CA ASN A 164 4.91 -8.38 33.06
C ASN A 164 3.95 -9.03 32.06
N LEU A 165 3.66 -10.31 32.23
CA LEU A 165 2.95 -11.11 31.22
C LEU A 165 1.60 -11.61 31.73
N ASP A 166 0.55 -11.34 30.96
CA ASP A 166 -0.70 -12.10 31.03
C ASP A 166 -0.75 -13.05 29.81
N LEU A 167 -0.92 -14.34 30.07
CA LEU A 167 -0.96 -15.37 29.03
C LEU A 167 -2.41 -15.66 28.66
N VAL A 168 -2.73 -15.52 27.37
CA VAL A 168 -4.09 -15.68 26.86
C VAL A 168 -4.19 -16.97 26.06
N HIS A 169 -5.16 -17.81 26.42
CA HIS A 169 -5.45 -19.08 25.77
C HIS A 169 -6.90 -19.16 25.27
N ASP A 170 -7.19 -20.13 24.40
CA ASP A 170 -8.55 -20.40 23.93
C ASP A 170 -9.47 -20.86 25.07
N ASP A 171 -10.75 -20.53 25.00
CA ASP A 171 -11.73 -20.86 26.06
C ASP A 171 -11.98 -22.38 26.19
N ASP A 172 -11.63 -23.16 25.15
CA ASP A 172 -11.94 -24.60 25.04
C ASP A 172 -11.03 -25.54 25.87
N TYR A 173 -10.01 -25.01 26.55
CA TYR A 173 -9.13 -25.83 27.39
C TYR A 173 -8.49 -25.05 28.54
N ILE A 174 -7.91 -25.78 29.49
CA ILE A 174 -7.16 -25.22 30.62
C ILE A 174 -5.67 -25.52 30.40
N PRO A 175 -4.80 -24.50 30.34
CA PRO A 175 -3.37 -24.71 30.25
C PRO A 175 -2.77 -25.36 31.50
N ASP A 176 -1.74 -26.17 31.29
CA ASP A 176 -0.88 -26.77 32.32
C ASP A 176 0.51 -26.15 32.24
N ILE A 177 0.69 -25.00 32.90
CA ILE A 177 1.95 -24.25 32.91
C ILE A 177 2.40 -23.97 34.34
N SER A 178 3.70 -24.13 34.57
CA SER A 178 4.36 -23.95 35.87
C SER A 178 5.00 -22.56 36.03
N LEU A 179 4.21 -21.49 35.87
CA LEU A 179 4.67 -20.11 36.03
C LEU A 179 3.66 -19.25 36.80
N ASP A 180 4.16 -18.38 37.67
CA ASP A 180 3.40 -17.34 38.42
C ASP A 180 2.89 -16.19 37.53
N ASN A 181 2.54 -16.49 36.27
CA ASN A 181 1.92 -15.54 35.35
C ASN A 181 0.39 -15.67 35.41
N LYS A 182 -0.31 -14.59 35.11
CA LYS A 182 -1.77 -14.62 35.05
C LYS A 182 -2.21 -15.37 33.79
N LEU A 183 -2.87 -16.51 33.97
CA LEU A 183 -3.54 -17.24 32.89
C LEU A 183 -4.95 -16.69 32.70
N LEU A 184 -5.28 -16.30 31.48
CA LEU A 184 -6.58 -15.78 31.11
C LEU A 184 -7.13 -16.57 29.93
N SER A 185 -8.37 -17.05 30.05
CA SER A 185 -9.11 -17.49 28.89
C SER A 185 -9.42 -16.29 27.98
N TYR A 186 -9.64 -16.51 26.69
CA TYR A 186 -9.96 -15.47 25.73
C TYR A 186 -11.13 -14.58 26.19
N SER A 187 -12.22 -15.19 26.67
CA SER A 187 -13.38 -14.47 27.22
C SER A 187 -13.03 -13.67 28.48
N GLN A 188 -12.17 -14.19 29.36
CA GLN A 188 -11.72 -13.45 30.54
C GLN A 188 -10.87 -12.24 30.16
N PHE A 189 -10.01 -12.39 29.16
CA PHE A 189 -9.19 -11.29 28.64
C PHE A 189 -10.05 -10.16 28.06
N GLU A 190 -11.03 -10.48 27.20
CA GLU A 190 -11.95 -9.50 26.60
C GLU A 190 -12.71 -8.68 27.67
N ASN A 191 -13.08 -9.32 28.78
CA ASN A 191 -13.72 -8.62 29.91
C ASN A 191 -12.75 -7.66 30.62
N GLN A 192 -11.49 -8.04 30.76
CA GLN A 192 -10.46 -7.24 31.45
C GLN A 192 -9.86 -6.14 30.60
N LEU A 193 -9.94 -6.25 29.27
CA LEU A 193 -9.37 -5.26 28.33
C LEU A 193 -9.92 -3.83 28.56
N LYS A 194 -11.12 -3.71 29.12
CA LYS A 194 -11.73 -2.40 29.47
C LYS A 194 -11.13 -1.75 30.72
N THR A 195 -10.52 -2.54 31.59
CA THR A 195 -10.06 -2.10 32.93
C THR A 195 -8.54 -2.17 33.09
N ASN A 196 -7.86 -3.00 32.30
CA ASN A 196 -6.41 -3.20 32.39
C ASN A 196 -5.68 -2.40 31.30
N GLY A 197 -4.71 -1.59 31.69
CA GLY A 197 -3.87 -0.82 30.79
C GLY A 197 -2.72 -1.64 30.21
N TYR A 198 -3.01 -2.52 29.24
CA TYR A 198 -1.96 -3.22 28.50
C TYR A 198 -1.19 -2.26 27.59
N GLU A 199 0.13 -2.35 27.61
CA GLU A 199 1.02 -1.55 26.75
C GLU A 199 1.23 -2.22 25.38
N GLY A 200 0.91 -3.50 25.22
CA GLY A 200 0.94 -4.18 23.93
C GLY A 200 0.44 -5.62 23.97
N ILE A 201 0.24 -6.19 22.79
CA ILE A 201 -0.24 -7.56 22.60
C ILE A 201 0.71 -8.28 21.65
N ILE A 202 1.06 -9.52 21.96
CA ILE A 202 1.84 -10.43 21.11
C ILE A 202 0.96 -11.61 20.70
N TYR A 203 0.88 -11.91 19.41
CA TYR A 203 0.14 -13.06 18.86
C TYR A 203 1.09 -14.10 18.28
N GLN A 204 1.03 -15.35 18.76
CA GLN A 204 1.76 -16.49 18.20
C GLN A 204 0.89 -17.22 17.17
N ILE A 205 1.09 -16.92 15.88
CA ILE A 205 0.23 -17.43 14.80
C ILE A 205 1.02 -18.42 13.91
N GLY A 206 0.43 -19.60 13.70
CA GLY A 206 0.91 -20.62 12.78
C GLY A 206 -0.23 -21.27 12.00
N ASN A 207 0.07 -22.35 11.28
CA ASN A 207 -0.83 -22.98 10.31
C ASN A 207 -1.70 -24.10 10.92
N SER A 208 -2.42 -23.80 12.03
CA SER A 208 -3.20 -24.76 12.82
C SER A 208 -4.51 -24.15 13.36
N SER A 209 -5.51 -24.97 13.66
CA SER A 209 -6.77 -24.55 14.27
C SER A 209 -6.59 -23.87 15.64
N TYR A 210 -5.52 -24.18 16.38
CA TYR A 210 -5.23 -23.56 17.69
C TYR A 210 -5.00 -22.04 17.63
N HIS A 211 -4.91 -21.45 16.43
CA HIS A 211 -4.67 -20.02 16.24
C HIS A 211 -5.90 -19.26 15.75
N CYS A 212 -7.05 -19.94 15.53
CA CYS A 212 -8.27 -19.34 14.97
C CYS A 212 -8.79 -18.17 15.83
N TYR A 213 -8.87 -18.33 17.15
CA TYR A 213 -9.33 -17.27 18.06
C TYR A 213 -8.39 -16.04 18.05
N MET A 214 -7.08 -16.26 17.85
CA MET A 214 -6.09 -15.18 17.76
C MET A 214 -6.23 -14.39 16.47
N TYR A 215 -6.48 -15.07 15.34
CA TYR A 215 -6.75 -14.39 14.07
C TYR A 215 -7.95 -13.45 14.23
N SER A 216 -9.06 -13.93 14.81
CA SER A 216 -10.25 -13.13 15.08
C SER A 216 -9.97 -11.92 15.97
N HIS A 217 -9.15 -12.10 17.00
CA HIS A 217 -8.74 -11.02 17.90
C HIS A 217 -7.83 -9.99 17.21
N LEU A 218 -6.84 -10.44 16.44
CA LEU A 218 -5.93 -9.57 15.68
C LEU A 218 -6.69 -8.68 14.68
N MET A 219 -7.80 -9.16 14.09
CA MET A 219 -8.62 -8.35 13.20
C MET A 219 -9.29 -7.16 13.90
N ARG A 220 -9.41 -7.20 15.24
CA ARG A 220 -10.04 -6.16 16.08
C ARG A 220 -9.02 -5.33 16.88
N TYR A 221 -7.89 -5.94 17.27
CA TYR A 221 -6.85 -5.33 18.08
C TYR A 221 -5.47 -5.62 17.49
N SER A 222 -4.89 -4.63 16.82
CA SER A 222 -3.54 -4.79 16.29
C SER A 222 -2.52 -5.01 17.41
N GLY A 223 -1.53 -5.86 17.14
CA GLY A 223 -0.42 -6.16 18.03
C GLY A 223 0.80 -6.59 17.25
N ILE A 224 1.82 -7.06 17.96
CA ILE A 224 2.98 -7.69 17.32
C ILE A 224 2.61 -9.14 17.02
N THR A 225 2.73 -9.54 15.75
CA THR A 225 2.45 -10.92 15.35
C THR A 225 3.75 -11.67 15.10
N VAL A 226 3.90 -12.80 15.77
CA VAL A 226 4.96 -13.78 15.51
C VAL A 226 4.39 -14.80 14.54
N LEU A 227 4.91 -14.81 13.31
CA LEU A 227 4.50 -15.74 12.28
C LEU A 227 5.46 -16.94 12.25
N HIS A 228 4.93 -18.10 12.64
CA HIS A 228 5.67 -19.37 12.65
C HIS A 228 5.72 -20.04 11.27
N ASP A 229 4.69 -19.79 10.46
CA ASP A 229 4.57 -20.22 9.07
C ASP A 229 4.34 -18.99 8.19
N TYR A 230 5.02 -18.91 7.03
CA TYR A 230 4.80 -17.82 6.09
C TYR A 230 3.57 -18.06 5.22
N TYR A 231 3.28 -19.32 4.89
CA TYR A 231 2.12 -19.74 4.12
C TYR A 231 1.03 -20.23 5.09
N LEU A 232 -0.11 -19.53 5.13
CA LEU A 232 -1.17 -19.71 6.12
C LEU A 232 -2.44 -20.34 5.54
N GLY A 233 -2.31 -21.08 4.43
CA GLY A 233 -3.44 -21.74 3.77
C GLY A 233 -4.20 -22.70 4.67
N GLY A 234 -3.52 -23.40 5.58
CA GLY A 234 -4.14 -24.30 6.55
C GLY A 234 -4.92 -23.57 7.63
N LEU A 235 -4.40 -22.48 8.19
CA LEU A 235 -5.13 -21.63 9.15
C LEU A 235 -6.41 -21.07 8.52
N ILE A 236 -6.31 -20.50 7.31
CA ILE A 236 -7.49 -19.98 6.61
C ILE A 236 -8.47 -21.11 6.27
N ASN A 237 -7.97 -22.30 5.92
CA ASN A 237 -8.83 -23.46 5.70
C ASN A 237 -9.58 -23.91 6.96
N TYR A 238 -8.95 -23.84 8.14
CA TYR A 238 -9.64 -24.13 9.41
C TYR A 238 -10.72 -23.09 9.72
N LEU A 239 -10.40 -21.81 9.54
CA LEU A 239 -11.36 -20.73 9.69
C LEU A 239 -12.55 -20.89 8.73
N ASP A 240 -12.31 -21.16 7.45
CA ASP A 240 -13.38 -21.24 6.44
C ASP A 240 -14.31 -22.44 6.64
N ASN A 241 -13.75 -23.62 6.96
CA ASN A 241 -14.53 -24.87 6.99
C ASN A 241 -15.05 -25.26 8.37
N TYR A 242 -14.39 -24.85 9.46
CA TYR A 242 -14.69 -25.32 10.81
C TYR A 242 -15.05 -24.19 11.79
N HIS A 243 -14.51 -22.98 11.58
CA HIS A 243 -14.74 -21.83 12.45
C HIS A 243 -15.08 -20.54 11.67
N PRO A 244 -16.09 -20.56 10.77
CA PRO A 244 -16.40 -19.41 9.91
C PRO A 244 -16.81 -18.16 10.70
N GLU A 245 -17.30 -18.34 11.92
CA GLU A 245 -17.63 -17.27 12.86
C GLU A 245 -16.39 -16.50 13.37
N LEU A 246 -15.22 -17.13 13.38
CA LEU A 246 -13.95 -16.52 13.81
C LEU A 246 -13.16 -15.94 12.63
N GLY A 247 -13.54 -16.26 11.40
CA GLY A 247 -12.74 -16.05 10.20
C GLY A 247 -13.32 -15.07 9.18
N ILE A 248 -12.50 -14.73 8.20
CA ILE A 248 -12.94 -14.13 6.95
C ILE A 248 -12.96 -15.26 5.91
N PRO A 249 -14.02 -15.38 5.08
CA PRO A 249 -14.12 -16.47 4.11
C PRO A 249 -12.90 -16.56 3.19
N LEU A 250 -12.50 -17.79 2.82
CA LEU A 250 -11.33 -18.06 1.99
C LEU A 250 -11.34 -17.26 0.69
N GLU A 251 -12.51 -17.13 0.06
CA GLU A 251 -12.69 -16.28 -1.12
C GLU A 251 -12.24 -14.83 -0.86
N LYS A 252 -12.63 -14.25 0.28
CA LYS A 252 -12.30 -12.87 0.64
C LYS A 252 -10.84 -12.70 1.06
N GLU A 253 -10.21 -13.74 1.61
CA GLU A 253 -8.77 -13.76 1.82
C GLU A 253 -7.99 -13.80 0.50
N LEU A 254 -8.42 -14.65 -0.44
CA LEU A 254 -7.83 -14.74 -1.78
C LEU A 254 -8.01 -13.44 -2.56
N GLU A 255 -9.20 -12.84 -2.52
CA GLU A 255 -9.47 -11.53 -3.14
C GLU A 255 -8.56 -10.45 -2.57
N HIS A 256 -8.38 -10.43 -1.24
CA HIS A 256 -7.52 -9.45 -0.57
C HIS A 256 -6.04 -9.64 -0.92
N CYS A 257 -5.59 -10.89 -1.07
CA CYS A 257 -4.20 -11.20 -1.38
C CYS A 257 -3.85 -11.01 -2.87
N TYR A 258 -4.79 -11.34 -3.77
CA TYR A 258 -4.48 -11.56 -5.19
C TYR A 258 -5.45 -10.88 -6.17
N GLY A 259 -6.49 -10.21 -5.69
CA GLY A 259 -7.57 -9.67 -6.52
C GLY A 259 -8.60 -10.72 -6.95
N ARG A 260 -9.77 -10.26 -7.40
CA ARG A 260 -10.94 -11.13 -7.66
C ARG A 260 -10.71 -12.17 -8.77
N GLU A 261 -10.04 -11.80 -9.86
CA GLU A 261 -9.82 -12.72 -10.99
C GLU A 261 -8.91 -13.90 -10.61
N LYS A 262 -7.78 -13.61 -9.97
CA LYS A 262 -6.86 -14.66 -9.51
C LYS A 262 -7.46 -15.48 -8.37
N ALA A 263 -8.25 -14.87 -7.48
CA ALA A 263 -9.00 -15.60 -6.47
C ALA A 263 -9.95 -16.63 -7.09
N LYS A 264 -10.70 -16.23 -8.13
CA LYS A 264 -11.61 -17.13 -8.85
C LYS A 264 -10.89 -18.30 -9.52
N ASP A 265 -9.75 -18.06 -10.16
CA ASP A 265 -8.91 -19.12 -10.74
C ASP A 265 -8.41 -20.11 -9.68
N ILE A 266 -7.97 -19.61 -8.52
CA ILE A 266 -7.52 -20.45 -7.41
C ILE A 266 -8.69 -21.28 -6.85
N LEU A 267 -9.87 -20.68 -6.66
CA LEU A 267 -11.07 -21.38 -6.17
C LEU A 267 -11.56 -22.45 -7.15
N ASP A 268 -11.55 -22.18 -8.46
CA ASP A 268 -11.90 -23.17 -9.49
C ASP A 268 -10.93 -24.36 -9.47
N LYS A 269 -9.62 -24.10 -9.32
CA LYS A 269 -8.61 -25.16 -9.16
C LYS A 269 -8.77 -25.96 -7.87
N LEU A 270 -9.18 -25.33 -6.76
CA LEU A 270 -9.53 -26.04 -5.52
C LEU A 270 -10.76 -26.94 -5.74
N GLN A 271 -11.82 -26.41 -6.34
CA GLN A 271 -13.06 -27.15 -6.61
C GLN A 271 -12.81 -28.36 -7.52
N LYS A 272 -11.88 -28.24 -8.47
CA LYS A 272 -11.46 -29.34 -9.37
C LYS A 272 -10.45 -30.31 -8.74
N GLY A 273 -10.02 -30.10 -7.49
CA GLY A 273 -8.99 -30.90 -6.83
C GLY A 273 -7.58 -30.74 -7.41
N LEU A 274 -7.36 -29.71 -8.24
CA LEU A 274 -6.06 -29.40 -8.84
C LEU A 274 -5.12 -28.72 -7.82
N LEU A 275 -5.69 -28.01 -6.84
CA LEU A 275 -4.99 -27.44 -5.68
C LEU A 275 -5.54 -28.02 -4.37
N ASN A 276 -4.76 -27.91 -3.30
CA ASN A 276 -5.20 -28.09 -1.92
C ASN A 276 -4.50 -27.03 -1.04
N THR A 277 -5.14 -26.66 0.06
CA THR A 277 -4.72 -25.56 0.94
C THR A 277 -3.45 -25.87 1.75
N HIS A 278 -3.12 -27.16 1.95
CA HIS A 278 -2.03 -27.59 2.83
C HIS A 278 -0.70 -27.92 2.12
N GLU A 279 -0.73 -28.53 0.94
CA GLU A 279 0.46 -28.99 0.22
C GLU A 279 0.71 -28.18 -1.05
N LYS A 280 -0.33 -27.90 -1.85
CA LYS A 280 -0.15 -27.28 -3.17
C LYS A 280 -0.13 -25.75 -3.15
N PHE A 281 -0.67 -25.12 -2.12
CA PHE A 281 -0.64 -23.67 -1.96
C PHE A 281 0.78 -23.11 -1.85
N PRO A 282 1.67 -23.68 -1.01
CA PRO A 282 3.06 -23.24 -0.97
C PRO A 282 3.77 -23.38 -2.32
N GLU A 283 3.58 -24.51 -3.00
CA GLU A 283 4.16 -24.72 -4.33
C GLU A 283 3.66 -23.72 -5.38
N ALA A 284 2.39 -23.30 -5.26
CA ALA A 284 1.78 -22.32 -6.15
C ALA A 284 2.08 -20.86 -5.75
N GLY A 285 2.84 -20.61 -4.68
CA GLY A 285 3.10 -19.25 -4.18
C GLY A 285 1.86 -18.56 -3.60
N ILE A 286 0.95 -19.34 -3.00
CA ILE A 286 -0.29 -18.86 -2.39
C ILE A 286 -0.10 -18.76 -0.87
N TYR A 287 0.13 -17.54 -0.36
CA TYR A 287 0.58 -17.27 1.00
C TYR A 287 -0.56 -17.06 2.01
N LEU A 288 -1.61 -16.33 1.62
CA LEU A 288 -2.74 -15.93 2.49
C LEU A 288 -2.34 -15.25 3.82
N ASN A 289 -1.25 -14.46 3.81
CA ASN A 289 -0.73 -13.77 4.99
C ASN A 289 -0.94 -12.24 4.98
N ARG A 290 -1.32 -11.64 3.83
CA ARG A 290 -1.40 -10.18 3.63
C ARG A 290 -2.30 -9.47 4.65
N ARG A 291 -3.42 -10.07 5.06
CA ARG A 291 -4.30 -9.46 6.06
C ARG A 291 -3.66 -9.41 7.45
N ILE A 292 -2.94 -10.46 7.83
CA ILE A 292 -2.21 -10.50 9.10
C ILE A 292 -1.10 -9.44 9.10
N PHE A 293 -0.33 -9.31 8.01
CA PHE A 293 0.66 -8.24 7.86
C PHE A 293 0.03 -6.85 7.97
N THR A 294 -1.08 -6.60 7.27
CA THR A 294 -1.76 -5.30 7.30
C THR A 294 -2.45 -4.99 8.64
N ARG A 295 -2.75 -6.00 9.46
CA ARG A 295 -3.28 -5.83 10.82
C ARG A 295 -2.24 -5.82 11.93
N SER A 296 -0.99 -6.20 11.65
CA SER A 296 0.04 -6.24 12.69
C SER A 296 0.71 -4.86 12.86
N LEU A 297 0.99 -4.47 14.10
CA LEU A 297 1.83 -3.29 14.40
C LEU A 297 3.30 -3.56 14.07
N GLY A 298 3.72 -4.81 14.26
CA GLY A 298 5.01 -5.34 13.80
C GLY A 298 4.92 -6.84 13.59
N VAL A 299 5.77 -7.39 12.73
CA VAL A 299 5.81 -8.83 12.42
C VAL A 299 7.18 -9.41 12.70
N ILE A 300 7.21 -10.50 13.47
CA ILE A 300 8.40 -11.29 13.76
C ILE A 300 8.36 -12.55 12.90
N LEU A 301 9.45 -12.83 12.19
CA LEU A 301 9.66 -14.04 11.40
C LEU A 301 10.89 -14.79 11.89
N HIS A 302 10.81 -16.13 11.93
CA HIS A 302 11.87 -16.96 12.52
C HIS A 302 13.02 -17.34 11.59
N ASN A 303 12.83 -17.25 10.27
CA ASN A 303 13.86 -17.55 9.28
C ASN A 303 14.10 -16.37 8.32
N LYS A 304 15.31 -16.30 7.77
CA LYS A 304 15.77 -15.19 6.94
C LYS A 304 15.07 -15.18 5.59
N SER A 305 14.83 -16.35 5.01
CA SER A 305 14.13 -16.48 3.72
C SER A 305 12.71 -15.87 3.77
N ALA A 306 11.92 -16.17 4.80
CA ALA A 306 10.60 -15.58 5.02
C ALA A 306 10.69 -14.09 5.33
N TYR A 307 11.67 -13.68 6.15
CA TYR A 307 11.93 -12.27 6.45
C TYR A 307 12.24 -11.45 5.18
N GLN A 308 13.17 -11.91 4.35
CA GLN A 308 13.56 -11.23 3.11
C GLN A 308 12.38 -11.13 2.14
N ARG A 309 11.57 -12.19 2.05
CA ARG A 309 10.34 -12.19 1.26
C ARG A 309 9.33 -11.18 1.79
N ALA A 310 9.12 -11.13 3.11
CA ALA A 310 8.24 -10.16 3.74
C ALA A 310 8.72 -8.71 3.50
N VAL A 311 10.00 -8.43 3.69
CA VAL A 311 10.57 -7.11 3.43
C VAL A 311 10.36 -6.70 1.98
N LYS A 312 10.50 -7.62 1.03
CA LYS A 312 10.23 -7.36 -0.39
C LYS A 312 8.75 -7.14 -0.69
N ASP A 313 7.87 -7.98 -0.15
CA ASP A 313 6.44 -7.98 -0.46
C ASP A 313 5.68 -6.82 0.23
N PHE A 314 6.23 -6.31 1.34
CA PHE A 314 5.60 -5.31 2.20
C PHE A 314 6.46 -4.04 2.42
N SER A 315 7.50 -3.82 1.62
CA SER A 315 8.42 -2.66 1.75
C SER A 315 7.68 -1.32 1.74
N ASN A 316 6.59 -1.21 0.98
CA ASN A 316 5.85 0.02 0.78
C ASN A 316 4.74 0.23 1.83
N ASP A 317 4.52 -0.75 2.73
CA ASP A 317 3.42 -0.71 3.70
C ASP A 317 3.83 -0.05 5.04
N ASN A 318 5.04 0.51 5.14
CA ASN A 318 5.62 1.16 6.34
C ASN A 318 5.50 0.30 7.61
N ARG A 319 5.67 -1.02 7.49
CA ARG A 319 5.55 -1.97 8.62
C ARG A 319 6.90 -2.27 9.24
N HIS A 320 6.90 -2.43 10.56
CA HIS A 320 8.04 -3.00 11.28
C HIS A 320 8.07 -4.51 11.05
N ILE A 321 9.10 -5.00 10.39
CA ILE A 321 9.31 -6.42 10.15
C ILE A 321 10.71 -6.76 10.67
N VAL A 322 10.84 -7.85 11.42
CA VAL A 322 12.12 -8.26 11.98
C VAL A 322 12.32 -9.77 11.86
N HIS A 323 13.57 -10.18 11.69
CA HIS A 323 14.00 -11.55 11.87
C HIS A 323 14.42 -11.77 13.32
N ILE A 324 13.72 -12.64 14.05
CA ILE A 324 14.16 -13.13 15.36
C ILE A 324 14.19 -14.65 15.31
N PRO A 325 15.36 -15.31 15.46
CA PRO A 325 15.44 -16.76 15.34
C PRO A 325 14.60 -17.46 16.40
N LEU A 326 14.13 -18.66 16.06
CA LEU A 326 13.41 -19.54 16.99
C LEU A 326 14.34 -19.94 18.14
N LEU A 327 13.97 -19.67 19.40
CA LEU A 327 14.83 -20.02 20.53
C LEU A 327 14.97 -21.54 20.69
N VAL A 328 16.10 -21.93 21.30
CA VAL A 328 16.34 -23.28 21.79
C VAL A 328 16.64 -23.19 23.29
N PRO A 329 15.87 -23.88 24.17
CA PRO A 329 16.13 -23.86 25.60
C PRO A 329 17.47 -24.56 25.93
N PRO A 330 18.10 -24.27 27.08
CA PRO A 330 19.28 -24.98 27.52
C PRO A 330 18.97 -26.47 27.69
N ILE A 331 19.72 -27.33 27.01
CA ILE A 331 19.50 -28.78 27.09
C ILE A 331 20.37 -29.36 28.19
N THR A 332 19.74 -30.07 29.12
CA THR A 332 20.46 -30.96 30.03
C THR A 332 20.61 -32.30 29.32
N GLN A 333 21.85 -32.70 29.02
CA GLN A 333 22.09 -34.01 28.43
C GLN A 333 21.73 -35.11 29.44
N PRO A 334 21.07 -36.21 29.00
CA PRO A 334 20.85 -37.36 29.86
C PRO A 334 22.19 -37.92 30.37
N GLU A 335 22.31 -38.18 31.68
CA GLU A 335 23.55 -38.68 32.30
C GLU A 335 23.93 -40.12 31.86
N ASN A 336 22.99 -40.85 31.26
CA ASN A 336 23.19 -42.24 30.86
C ASN A 336 24.20 -42.38 29.71
N LYS A 337 25.02 -43.43 29.76
CA LYS A 337 25.93 -43.78 28.67
C LYS A 337 25.14 -44.19 27.43
N LEU A 338 25.68 -43.88 26.26
CA LEU A 338 25.04 -44.12 24.97
C LEU A 338 24.76 -45.61 24.74
N GLU A 339 25.65 -46.49 25.19
CA GLU A 339 25.51 -47.94 25.08
C GLU A 339 24.31 -48.45 25.88
N ASP A 340 24.08 -47.91 27.09
CA ASP A 340 22.98 -48.30 27.96
C ASP A 340 21.63 -47.92 27.34
N ILE A 341 21.53 -46.70 26.78
CA ILE A 341 20.32 -46.23 26.10
C ILE A 341 20.03 -47.07 24.84
N ARG A 342 21.06 -47.41 24.05
CA ARG A 342 20.91 -48.27 22.87
C ARG A 342 20.38 -49.66 23.26
N LEU A 343 20.92 -50.27 24.31
CA LEU A 343 20.45 -51.56 24.84
C LEU A 343 18.99 -51.49 25.30
N GLU A 344 18.61 -50.43 26.02
CA GLU A 344 17.24 -50.21 26.49
C GLU A 344 16.23 -50.15 25.33
N TYR A 345 16.57 -49.46 24.23
CA TYR A 345 15.72 -49.37 23.05
C TYR A 345 15.89 -50.54 22.07
N GLY A 346 16.66 -51.57 22.44
CA GLY A 346 16.91 -52.76 21.63
C GLY A 346 17.65 -52.45 20.32
N ILE A 347 18.63 -51.57 20.37
CA ILE A 347 19.49 -51.17 19.24
C ILE A 347 20.89 -51.72 19.51
N PRO A 348 21.50 -52.44 18.55
CA PRO A 348 22.87 -52.94 18.72
C PRO A 348 23.87 -51.81 18.92
N VAL A 349 24.79 -51.97 19.89
CA VAL A 349 25.76 -50.93 20.27
C VAL A 349 26.63 -50.49 19.09
N ASP A 350 27.06 -51.42 18.24
CA ASP A 350 27.94 -51.15 17.09
C ASP A 350 27.19 -50.75 15.81
N SER A 351 25.87 -50.56 15.88
CA SER A 351 25.10 -50.15 14.70
C SER A 351 25.28 -48.67 14.38
N PHE A 352 25.22 -48.34 13.08
CA PHE A 352 25.13 -46.96 12.62
C PHE A 352 23.67 -46.53 12.59
N VAL A 353 23.29 -45.57 13.42
CA VAL A 353 21.90 -45.17 13.67
C VAL A 353 21.58 -43.88 12.92
N ILE A 354 20.65 -43.98 11.98
CA ILE A 354 20.06 -42.86 11.25
C ILE A 354 18.70 -42.58 11.87
N SER A 355 18.37 -41.33 12.12
CA SER A 355 17.06 -41.00 12.71
C SER A 355 16.41 -39.78 12.08
N THR A 356 15.09 -39.75 12.07
CA THR A 356 14.28 -38.60 11.66
C THR A 356 13.27 -38.28 12.74
N PHE A 357 12.94 -37.00 12.91
CA PHE A 357 12.22 -36.49 14.08
C PHE A 357 11.03 -35.61 13.70
N GLY A 358 9.90 -35.86 14.36
CA GLY A 358 8.63 -35.14 14.19
C GLY A 358 7.55 -36.00 13.54
N PHE A 359 6.42 -35.36 13.21
CA PHE A 359 5.29 -36.04 12.56
C PHE A 359 5.73 -36.70 11.25
N ILE A 360 5.31 -37.94 11.04
CA ILE A 360 5.59 -38.70 9.83
C ILE A 360 4.48 -38.37 8.82
N SER A 361 4.74 -37.38 7.95
CA SER A 361 3.84 -36.94 6.88
C SER A 361 4.52 -36.95 5.51
N SER A 362 3.73 -36.87 4.43
CA SER A 362 4.21 -36.73 3.04
C SER A 362 5.28 -35.64 2.90
N THR A 363 5.05 -34.47 3.53
CA THR A 363 5.96 -33.32 3.48
C THR A 363 7.34 -33.61 4.07
N LYS A 364 7.48 -34.61 4.95
CA LYS A 364 8.73 -35.00 5.61
C LYS A 364 9.52 -36.08 4.86
N ARG A 365 9.09 -36.39 3.64
CA ARG A 365 9.76 -37.29 2.68
C ARG A 365 10.06 -38.70 3.21
N PRO A 366 9.20 -39.34 4.03
CA PRO A 366 9.52 -40.63 4.65
C PRO A 366 9.71 -41.76 3.62
N LEU A 367 8.99 -41.75 2.49
CA LEU A 367 9.16 -42.75 1.44
C LEU A 367 10.50 -42.62 0.70
N SER A 368 10.91 -41.40 0.36
CA SER A 368 12.23 -41.14 -0.24
C SER A 368 13.36 -41.59 0.70
N ILE A 369 13.20 -41.33 2.00
CA ILE A 369 14.13 -41.80 3.04
C ILE A 369 14.20 -43.33 3.06
N LEU A 370 13.06 -44.04 3.05
CA LEU A 370 13.04 -45.51 3.05
C LEU A 370 13.72 -46.11 1.81
N LEU A 371 13.46 -45.54 0.63
CA LEU A 371 14.05 -46.02 -0.63
C LEU A 371 15.57 -45.80 -0.66
N ALA A 372 16.03 -44.63 -0.23
CA ALA A 372 17.45 -44.33 -0.11
C ALA A 372 18.13 -45.21 0.96
N PHE A 373 17.45 -45.45 2.09
CA PHE A 373 17.95 -46.33 3.15
C PHE A 373 18.03 -47.79 2.70
N LYS A 374 17.05 -48.29 1.93
CA LYS A 374 17.12 -49.63 1.33
C LYS A 374 18.35 -49.77 0.43
N LYS A 375 18.63 -48.75 -0.39
CA LYS A 375 19.82 -48.70 -1.23
C LYS A 375 21.11 -48.65 -0.38
N TYR A 376 21.10 -47.88 0.70
CA TYR A 376 22.22 -47.75 1.63
C TYR A 376 22.58 -49.07 2.36
N LEU A 377 21.58 -49.87 2.74
CA LEU A 377 21.79 -51.15 3.43
C LEU A 377 22.59 -52.19 2.63
N TYR A 378 22.68 -52.08 1.29
CA TYR A 378 23.54 -52.98 0.50
C TYR A 378 25.02 -52.88 0.90
N ASN A 379 25.48 -51.68 1.27
CA ASN A 379 26.86 -51.44 1.69
C ASN A 379 27.00 -51.43 3.22
N TYR A 380 25.92 -51.13 3.94
CA TYR A 380 25.91 -50.94 5.41
C TYR A 380 24.83 -51.78 6.10
N PRO A 381 24.93 -53.12 6.10
CA PRO A 381 23.85 -54.04 6.51
C PRO A 381 23.51 -54.01 8.02
N SER A 382 24.38 -53.40 8.85
CA SER A 382 24.20 -53.25 10.29
C SER A 382 23.49 -51.95 10.68
N ALA A 383 23.23 -51.04 9.74
CA ALA A 383 22.64 -49.74 10.04
C ALA A 383 21.15 -49.83 10.39
N TYR A 384 20.68 -48.90 11.23
CA TYR A 384 19.28 -48.76 11.61
C TYR A 384 18.73 -47.40 11.21
N LEU A 385 17.46 -47.37 10.84
CA LEU A 385 16.70 -46.14 10.63
C LEU A 385 15.56 -46.05 11.65
N ILE A 386 15.43 -44.91 12.32
CA ILE A 386 14.40 -44.68 13.32
C ILE A 386 13.56 -43.47 12.94
N PHE A 387 12.26 -43.66 12.82
CA PHE A 387 11.29 -42.58 12.75
C PHE A 387 10.79 -42.27 14.17
N VAL A 388 11.23 -41.12 14.68
CA VAL A 388 10.91 -40.65 16.04
C VAL A 388 9.75 -39.65 15.96
N GLY A 389 8.53 -40.16 16.11
CA GLY A 389 7.29 -39.38 16.05
C GLY A 389 6.09 -40.21 15.58
N GLY A 390 4.89 -39.63 15.72
CA GLY A 390 3.64 -40.26 15.29
C GLY A 390 3.36 -40.09 13.79
N THR A 391 2.59 -41.01 13.22
CA THR A 391 2.02 -40.89 11.87
C THR A 391 0.91 -39.85 11.83
N ASP A 392 0.71 -39.27 10.64
CA ASP A 392 -0.35 -38.29 10.39
C ASP A 392 -1.75 -38.90 10.70
N TYR A 393 -2.50 -38.23 11.58
CA TYR A 393 -3.87 -38.60 11.95
C TYR A 393 -4.85 -38.54 10.78
N LEU A 394 -4.51 -37.84 9.69
CA LEU A 394 -5.31 -37.76 8.46
C LEU A 394 -5.22 -39.02 7.60
N GLY A 395 -4.39 -40.01 7.96
CA GLY A 395 -4.33 -41.31 7.28
C GLY A 395 -3.76 -41.27 5.86
N SER A 396 -3.05 -40.20 5.51
CA SER A 396 -2.53 -39.93 4.16
C SER A 396 -1.39 -40.86 3.73
N LEU A 397 -0.68 -41.47 4.69
CA LEU A 397 0.48 -42.33 4.44
C LEU A 397 0.55 -43.51 5.41
N ASP A 398 0.50 -44.72 4.86
CA ASP A 398 0.74 -45.98 5.60
C ASP A 398 2.22 -46.39 5.47
N ILE A 399 3.06 -45.76 6.30
CA ILE A 399 4.51 -45.98 6.27
C ILE A 399 4.91 -47.40 6.71
N GLU A 400 4.14 -48.02 7.61
CA GLU A 400 4.38 -49.39 8.07
C GLU A 400 4.19 -50.40 6.94
N ARG A 401 3.17 -50.21 6.11
CA ARG A 401 2.97 -51.01 4.89
C ARG A 401 4.12 -50.86 3.91
N GLU A 402 4.65 -49.65 3.72
CA GLU A 402 5.81 -49.45 2.85
C GLU A 402 7.08 -50.11 3.41
N ILE A 403 7.33 -50.03 4.72
CA ILE A 403 8.41 -50.76 5.39
C ILE A 403 8.27 -52.27 5.14
N LYS A 404 7.05 -52.81 5.25
CA LYS A 404 6.77 -54.23 5.01
C LYS A 404 7.01 -54.63 3.56
N LYS A 405 6.55 -53.82 2.59
CA LYS A 405 6.77 -54.04 1.16
C LYS A 405 8.26 -54.01 0.79
N LEU A 406 9.03 -53.15 1.46
CA LEU A 406 10.45 -53.01 1.21
C LEU A 406 11.31 -54.03 1.97
N GLU A 407 10.72 -54.87 2.82
CA GLU A 407 11.38 -55.88 3.67
C GLU A 407 12.35 -55.27 4.70
N LEU A 408 11.97 -54.13 5.28
CA LEU A 408 12.83 -53.34 6.17
C LEU A 408 12.48 -53.46 7.67
N GLN A 409 11.58 -54.37 8.05
CA GLN A 409 11.03 -54.46 9.42
C GLN A 409 12.08 -54.70 10.51
N ASN A 410 13.20 -55.36 10.16
CA ASN A 410 14.29 -55.67 11.10
C ASN A 410 15.34 -54.55 11.22
N ARG A 411 15.18 -53.46 10.46
CA ARG A 411 16.15 -52.35 10.35
C ARG A 411 15.52 -50.97 10.50
N VAL A 412 14.21 -50.87 10.33
CA VAL A 412 13.46 -49.62 10.50
C VAL A 412 12.55 -49.72 11.72
N LYS A 413 12.60 -48.72 12.61
CA LYS A 413 11.72 -48.60 13.77
C LYS A 413 10.88 -47.33 13.69
N ILE A 414 9.64 -47.38 14.18
CA ILE A 414 8.76 -46.22 14.38
C ILE A 414 8.41 -46.16 15.85
N THR A 415 8.64 -45.01 16.50
CA THR A 415 8.46 -44.88 17.96
C THR A 415 7.06 -44.44 18.37
N ASN A 416 6.27 -43.90 17.44
CA ASN A 416 5.12 -43.05 17.74
C ASN A 416 5.51 -41.81 18.57
N TYR A 417 4.54 -41.12 19.19
CA TYR A 417 4.84 -39.97 20.06
C TYR A 417 5.60 -40.42 21.30
N VAL A 418 6.70 -39.73 21.58
CA VAL A 418 7.56 -39.98 22.73
C VAL A 418 7.60 -38.76 23.64
N THR A 419 8.03 -38.95 24.89
CA THR A 419 8.25 -37.83 25.81
C THR A 419 9.40 -36.94 25.33
N MET A 420 9.49 -35.69 25.80
CA MET A 420 10.64 -34.83 25.45
C MET A 420 11.97 -35.40 25.95
N SER A 421 11.98 -36.12 27.08
CA SER A 421 13.16 -36.83 27.56
C SER A 421 13.61 -37.92 26.58
N ASP A 422 12.68 -38.78 26.16
CA ASP A 422 12.94 -39.81 25.16
C ASP A 422 13.34 -39.21 23.81
N PHE A 423 12.75 -38.08 23.41
CA PHE A 423 13.11 -37.37 22.19
C PHE A 423 14.60 -37.01 22.17
N TYR A 424 15.13 -36.46 23.27
CA TYR A 424 16.56 -36.16 23.39
C TYR A 424 17.43 -37.41 23.48
N ARG A 425 16.97 -38.48 24.14
CA ARG A 425 17.67 -39.78 24.17
C ARG A 425 17.78 -40.39 22.78
N TYR A 426 16.73 -40.30 21.96
CA TYR A 426 16.78 -40.72 20.56
C TYR A 426 17.75 -39.86 19.74
N ILE A 427 17.83 -38.55 19.96
CA ILE A 427 18.87 -37.72 19.32
C ILE A 427 20.26 -38.19 19.76
N GLN A 428 20.45 -38.45 21.05
CA GLN A 428 21.75 -38.86 21.62
C GLN A 428 22.28 -40.14 20.99
N ILE A 429 21.43 -41.14 20.76
CA ILE A 429 21.86 -42.42 20.17
C ILE A 429 22.02 -42.38 18.65
N SER A 430 21.52 -41.34 17.95
CA SER A 430 21.70 -41.20 16.50
C SER A 430 23.15 -40.85 16.16
N ASP A 431 23.68 -41.46 15.11
CA ASP A 431 24.96 -41.07 14.51
C ASP A 431 24.77 -39.91 13.53
N ILE A 432 23.68 -39.94 12.75
CA ILE A 432 23.24 -38.85 11.87
C ILE A 432 21.71 -38.70 11.90
N CYS A 433 21.24 -37.48 11.66
CA CYS A 433 19.83 -37.17 11.61
C CYS A 433 19.39 -36.68 10.22
N LEU A 434 18.18 -37.03 9.82
CA LEU A 434 17.53 -36.55 8.61
C LEU A 434 16.42 -35.58 8.99
N ASN A 435 16.41 -34.39 8.39
CA ASN A 435 15.30 -33.44 8.49
C ASN A 435 14.96 -32.91 7.10
N LEU A 436 14.35 -33.79 6.31
CA LEU A 436 13.99 -33.50 4.92
C LEU A 436 12.59 -32.92 4.87
N ARG A 437 12.38 -31.98 3.94
CA ARG A 437 11.08 -31.35 3.74
C ARG A 437 10.86 -30.91 2.31
N PHE A 438 9.69 -31.25 1.77
CA PHE A 438 9.17 -30.64 0.55
C PHE A 438 7.66 -30.93 0.39
N PRO A 439 6.81 -29.92 0.09
CA PRO A 439 7.11 -28.48 0.08
C PRO A 439 7.30 -27.90 1.49
N SER A 440 7.67 -26.62 1.56
CA SER A 440 7.86 -25.86 2.80
C SER A 440 6.77 -24.79 2.95
N ASN A 441 6.27 -24.58 4.17
CA ASN A 441 5.35 -23.48 4.52
C ASN A 441 6.14 -22.23 4.96
N GLY A 442 7.43 -22.14 4.65
CA GLY A 442 8.29 -21.04 5.08
C GLY A 442 8.50 -21.03 6.59
N GLU A 443 8.36 -22.17 7.25
CA GLU A 443 8.47 -22.32 8.69
C GLU A 443 9.91 -22.59 9.16
N SER A 444 10.15 -22.54 10.47
CA SER A 444 11.41 -22.97 11.09
C SER A 444 11.27 -24.35 11.74
N SER A 445 12.28 -25.20 11.62
CA SER A 445 12.24 -26.58 12.14
C SER A 445 12.75 -26.68 13.58
N ALA A 446 11.84 -26.71 14.56
CA ALA A 446 12.19 -26.92 15.96
C ALA A 446 12.92 -28.26 16.20
N SER A 447 12.56 -29.32 15.46
CA SER A 447 13.27 -30.60 15.59
C SER A 447 14.69 -30.53 15.06
N LEU A 448 14.96 -29.79 13.98
CA LEU A 448 16.32 -29.57 13.48
C LEU A 448 17.15 -28.81 14.51
N LEU A 449 16.62 -27.73 15.07
CA LEU A 449 17.35 -26.94 16.06
C LEU A 449 17.70 -27.76 17.31
N LYS A 450 16.80 -28.65 17.77
CA LYS A 450 17.07 -29.61 18.86
C LYS A 450 18.16 -30.64 18.51
N ILE A 451 18.19 -31.12 17.26
CA ILE A 451 19.25 -32.00 16.75
C ILE A 451 20.61 -31.28 16.78
N LEU A 452 20.66 -30.04 16.26
CA LEU A 452 21.86 -29.23 16.18
C LEU A 452 22.37 -28.83 17.58
N SER A 453 21.47 -28.56 18.52
CA SER A 453 21.83 -28.22 19.91
C SER A 453 22.40 -29.41 20.70
N MET A 454 22.17 -30.64 20.23
CA MET A 454 22.84 -31.85 20.74
C MET A 454 24.12 -32.17 19.94
N GLY A 455 24.53 -31.28 19.04
CA GLY A 455 25.71 -31.44 18.19
C GLY A 455 25.59 -32.60 17.20
N LYS A 456 24.37 -32.99 16.78
CA LYS A 456 24.20 -34.12 15.86
C LYS A 456 24.26 -33.66 14.40
N PRO A 457 25.08 -34.30 13.54
CA PRO A 457 25.11 -34.00 12.12
C PRO A 457 23.74 -34.23 11.48
N ALA A 458 23.30 -33.29 10.66
CA ALA A 458 22.00 -33.35 10.01
C ALA A 458 22.10 -33.22 8.49
N ILE A 459 21.27 -33.99 7.79
CA ILE A 459 21.01 -33.82 6.35
C ILE A 459 19.64 -33.15 6.18
N VAL A 460 19.60 -32.09 5.39
CA VAL A 460 18.40 -31.27 5.17
C VAL A 460 18.17 -31.01 3.69
N THR A 461 16.91 -30.75 3.32
CA THR A 461 16.59 -30.29 1.95
C THR A 461 16.97 -28.81 1.81
N ASN A 462 17.59 -28.41 0.70
CA ASN A 462 18.00 -27.02 0.43
C ASN A 462 16.79 -26.14 0.05
N ILE A 463 15.98 -25.77 1.04
CA ILE A 463 14.73 -25.00 0.88
C ILE A 463 14.45 -24.11 2.10
N ASP A 464 14.01 -22.88 1.88
CA ASP A 464 13.62 -21.89 2.90
C ASP A 464 14.53 -21.89 4.15
N SER A 465 14.00 -22.12 5.36
CA SER A 465 14.77 -22.05 6.61
C SER A 465 15.94 -23.03 6.67
N PHE A 466 15.88 -24.15 5.94
CA PHE A 466 16.99 -25.09 5.84
C PHE A 466 18.14 -24.56 4.97
N ALA A 467 17.83 -23.70 3.99
CA ALA A 467 18.83 -23.07 3.14
C ALA A 467 19.59 -21.94 3.87
N ASP A 468 19.01 -21.37 4.92
CA ASP A 468 19.64 -20.31 5.74
C ASP A 468 20.86 -20.81 6.54
N PHE A 469 20.99 -22.13 6.75
CA PHE A 469 22.16 -22.72 7.41
C PHE A 469 23.33 -22.80 6.43
N SER A 470 24.52 -22.47 6.93
CA SER A 470 25.78 -22.63 6.18
C SER A 470 26.14 -24.11 6.02
N ASP A 471 26.90 -24.43 4.97
CA ASP A 471 27.31 -25.79 4.59
C ASP A 471 28.22 -26.45 5.64
N ASP A 472 28.79 -25.65 6.55
CA ASP A 472 29.60 -26.09 7.67
C ASP A 472 28.79 -26.47 8.92
N ILE A 473 27.46 -26.32 8.89
CA ILE A 473 26.53 -26.69 9.98
C ILE A 473 25.69 -27.93 9.61
N VAL A 474 25.23 -28.01 8.36
CA VAL A 474 24.38 -29.10 7.86
C VAL A 474 24.79 -29.53 6.45
N VAL A 475 24.53 -30.79 6.11
CA VAL A 475 24.61 -31.25 4.72
C VAL A 475 23.29 -30.95 4.02
N LYS A 476 23.34 -30.17 2.94
CA LYS A 476 22.17 -29.81 2.14
C LYS A 476 22.08 -30.67 0.89
N ILE A 477 20.91 -31.26 0.66
CA ILE A 477 20.56 -31.94 -0.60
C ILE A 477 19.63 -31.07 -1.46
N PRO A 478 19.68 -31.16 -2.79
CA PRO A 478 18.77 -30.42 -3.67
C PRO A 478 17.30 -30.77 -3.43
N GLN A 479 16.39 -29.92 -3.94
CA GLN A 479 14.95 -30.18 -3.85
C GLN A 479 14.53 -31.32 -4.80
N PRO A 480 13.43 -32.05 -4.53
CA PRO A 480 13.06 -33.25 -5.29
C PRO A 480 12.82 -33.07 -6.80
N ARG A 481 12.70 -31.82 -7.28
CA ARG A 481 12.51 -31.48 -8.70
C ARG A 481 13.80 -31.06 -9.42
N GLN A 482 14.91 -30.94 -8.69
CA GLN A 482 16.20 -30.48 -9.23
C GLN A 482 17.15 -31.64 -9.53
N SER A 483 16.97 -32.79 -8.87
CA SER A 483 17.80 -33.98 -9.02
C SER A 483 17.02 -35.23 -8.58
N ASP A 484 17.64 -36.40 -8.74
CA ASP A 484 17.13 -37.64 -8.14
C ASP A 484 17.29 -37.57 -6.62
N GLU A 485 16.19 -37.26 -5.92
CA GLU A 485 16.17 -37.10 -4.46
C GLU A 485 16.70 -38.35 -3.73
N ILE A 486 16.35 -39.55 -4.21
CA ILE A 486 16.76 -40.81 -3.57
C ILE A 486 18.28 -40.97 -3.66
N GLU A 487 18.84 -40.63 -4.82
CA GLU A 487 20.29 -40.67 -5.03
C GLU A 487 21.03 -39.64 -4.18
N GLU A 488 20.51 -38.41 -4.06
CA GLU A 488 21.15 -37.37 -3.26
C GLU A 488 21.09 -37.68 -1.75
N ILE A 489 19.98 -38.25 -1.26
CA ILE A 489 19.91 -38.77 0.11
C ILE A 489 20.96 -39.87 0.30
N TYR A 490 21.02 -40.85 -0.63
CA TYR A 490 21.98 -41.94 -0.56
C TYR A 490 23.43 -41.44 -0.51
N LYS A 491 23.85 -40.53 -1.40
CA LYS A 491 25.20 -39.95 -1.40
C LYS A 491 25.52 -39.23 -0.09
N ALA A 492 24.57 -38.45 0.44
CA ALA A 492 24.76 -37.75 1.71
C ALA A 492 24.91 -38.73 2.89
N LEU A 493 24.14 -39.82 2.91
CA LEU A 493 24.29 -40.90 3.91
C LEU A 493 25.69 -41.53 3.84
N ILE A 494 26.17 -41.88 2.64
CA ILE A 494 27.49 -42.49 2.45
C ILE A 494 28.59 -41.54 2.95
N ASN A 495 28.59 -40.29 2.50
CA ASN A 495 29.57 -39.27 2.90
C ASN A 495 29.65 -39.15 4.43
N LEU A 496 28.50 -38.98 5.09
CA LEU A 496 28.48 -38.84 6.55
C LEU A 496 28.74 -40.15 7.29
N THR A 497 28.59 -41.32 6.67
CA THR A 497 28.94 -42.60 7.31
C THR A 497 30.46 -42.80 7.31
N GLU A 498 31.09 -42.58 6.17
CA GLU A 498 32.52 -42.83 5.95
C GLU A 498 33.40 -41.73 6.56
N ASN A 499 32.91 -40.49 6.62
CA ASN A 499 33.70 -39.34 7.04
C ASN A 499 33.39 -38.88 8.48
N SER A 500 34.05 -39.52 9.45
CA SER A 500 33.90 -39.16 10.87
C SER A 500 34.43 -37.76 11.23
N GLU A 501 35.47 -37.28 10.54
CA GLU A 501 36.00 -35.93 10.72
C GLU A 501 34.96 -34.88 10.28
N HIS A 502 34.31 -35.11 9.15
CA HIS A 502 33.23 -34.24 8.67
C HIS A 502 32.04 -34.22 9.63
N ARG A 503 31.64 -35.38 10.20
CA ARG A 503 30.62 -35.41 11.26
C ARG A 503 31.04 -34.57 12.47
N SER A 504 32.29 -34.71 12.93
CA SER A 504 32.81 -33.91 14.06
C SER A 504 32.85 -32.42 13.74
N PHE A 505 33.21 -32.04 12.51
CA PHE A 505 33.23 -30.66 12.06
C PHE A 505 31.84 -30.02 12.09
N LEU A 506 30.84 -30.68 11.49
CA LEU A 506 29.44 -30.25 11.51
C LEU A 506 28.91 -30.12 12.95
N SER A 507 29.22 -31.10 13.80
CA SER A 507 28.83 -31.14 15.21
C SER A 507 29.31 -29.90 15.99
N GLN A 508 30.61 -29.58 15.88
CA GLN A 508 31.21 -28.46 16.61
C GLN A 508 30.66 -27.10 16.13
N ASN A 509 30.44 -26.94 14.83
CA ASN A 509 29.90 -25.70 14.27
C ASN A 509 28.42 -25.53 14.62
N ALA A 510 27.64 -26.62 14.61
CA ALA A 510 26.24 -26.61 15.02
C ALA A 510 26.08 -26.12 16.47
N LEU A 511 26.89 -26.64 17.41
CA LEU A 511 26.86 -26.20 18.81
C LEU A 511 27.17 -24.71 18.97
N LYS A 512 28.25 -24.23 18.34
CA LYS A 512 28.62 -22.80 18.36
C LYS A 512 27.54 -21.92 17.75
N TYR A 513 26.91 -22.38 16.66
CA TYR A 513 25.84 -21.65 15.99
C TYR A 513 24.60 -21.53 16.89
N ILE A 514 24.16 -22.63 17.53
CA ILE A 514 23.02 -22.63 18.44
C ILE A 514 23.27 -21.71 19.64
N GLU A 515 24.43 -21.81 20.29
CA GLU A 515 24.79 -20.98 21.43
C GLU A 515 24.75 -19.48 21.08
N ARG A 516 25.29 -19.12 19.90
CA ARG A 516 25.37 -17.73 19.45
C ARG A 516 24.03 -17.16 18.99
N GLU A 517 23.25 -17.91 18.22
CA GLU A 517 22.08 -17.37 17.52
C GLU A 517 20.75 -17.69 18.22
N HIS A 518 20.63 -18.83 18.89
CA HIS A 518 19.36 -19.38 19.34
C HIS A 518 19.16 -19.40 20.86
N SER A 519 20.04 -18.76 21.63
CA SER A 519 19.95 -18.72 23.09
C SER A 519 18.70 -17.95 23.58
N PRO A 520 18.06 -18.41 24.69
CA PRO A 520 16.88 -17.76 25.25
C PRO A 520 17.09 -16.28 25.57
N GLU A 521 18.24 -15.94 26.16
CA GLU A 521 18.60 -14.58 26.53
C GLU A 521 18.65 -13.65 25.31
N ARG A 522 19.25 -14.13 24.22
CA ARG A 522 19.35 -13.36 22.97
C ARG A 522 17.98 -13.17 22.35
N CYS A 523 17.20 -14.24 22.20
CA CYS A 523 15.87 -14.14 21.61
C CYS A 523 14.97 -13.21 22.42
N ALA A 524 14.92 -13.34 23.75
CA ALA A 524 14.11 -12.47 24.61
C ALA A 524 14.55 -11.00 24.53
N ARG A 525 15.85 -10.72 24.45
CA ARG A 525 16.38 -9.35 24.23
C ARG A 525 15.92 -8.78 22.89
N LEU A 526 16.00 -9.57 21.80
CA LEU A 526 15.54 -9.14 20.48
C LEU A 526 14.03 -8.85 20.45
N TYR A 527 13.22 -9.65 21.16
CA TYR A 527 11.79 -9.35 21.35
C TYR A 527 11.59 -8.03 22.07
N ALA A 528 12.36 -7.76 23.13
CA ALA A 528 12.29 -6.51 23.88
C ALA A 528 12.66 -5.28 23.01
N GLU A 529 13.76 -5.38 22.26
CA GLU A 529 14.22 -4.32 21.35
C GLU A 529 13.19 -4.04 20.24
N PHE A 530 12.64 -5.10 19.65
CA PHE A 530 11.62 -4.94 18.62
C PHE A 530 10.31 -4.37 19.17
N PHE A 531 9.90 -4.79 20.37
CA PHE A 531 8.74 -4.22 21.05
C PHE A 531 8.92 -2.71 21.28
N GLU A 532 10.09 -2.29 21.77
CA GLU A 532 10.43 -0.87 21.93
C GLU A 532 10.35 -0.13 20.59
N GLN A 533 10.99 -0.67 19.54
CA GLN A 533 10.95 -0.08 18.20
C GLN A 533 9.52 0.11 17.68
N VAL A 534 8.67 -0.91 17.82
CA VAL A 534 7.28 -0.86 17.37
C VAL A 534 6.52 0.19 18.17
N GLN A 535 6.56 0.11 19.51
CA GLN A 535 5.74 0.96 20.39
C GLN A 535 6.05 2.44 20.30
N TYR A 536 7.33 2.80 20.19
CA TYR A 536 7.72 4.20 20.14
C TYR A 536 7.71 4.79 18.74
N SER A 537 7.41 3.99 17.71
CA SER A 537 7.29 4.54 16.35
C SER A 537 6.03 5.41 16.18
N PRO A 538 6.14 6.56 15.49
CA PRO A 538 4.99 7.40 15.18
C PRO A 538 3.89 6.66 14.42
N GLN A 539 4.26 5.75 13.52
CA GLN A 539 3.32 4.96 12.71
C GLN A 539 2.48 4.01 13.56
N THR A 540 3.09 3.33 14.55
CA THR A 540 2.35 2.47 15.48
C THR A 540 1.33 3.25 16.28
N LYS A 541 1.69 4.45 16.78
CA LYS A 541 0.74 5.31 17.49
C LYS A 541 -0.45 5.66 16.61
N VAL A 542 -0.21 6.03 15.35
CA VAL A 542 -1.29 6.30 14.37
C VAL A 542 -2.15 5.06 14.13
N ASN A 543 -1.55 3.87 14.00
CA ASN A 543 -2.29 2.63 13.76
C ASN A 543 -3.15 2.21 14.97
N MET A 544 -2.58 2.25 16.19
CA MET A 544 -3.31 1.96 17.42
C MET A 544 -4.48 2.92 17.63
N LEU A 545 -4.25 4.19 17.29
CA LEU A 545 -5.25 5.25 17.32
C LEU A 545 -6.35 4.90 16.29
N ALA A 546 -6.01 4.63 15.03
CA ALA A 546 -6.97 4.24 13.99
C ALA A 546 -7.81 3.01 14.37
N ASP A 547 -7.22 2.00 15.01
CA ASP A 547 -7.97 0.84 15.50
C ASP A 547 -8.92 1.20 16.65
N HIS A 548 -8.48 2.07 17.55
CA HIS A 548 -9.34 2.58 18.62
C HIS A 548 -10.55 3.31 18.02
N VAL A 549 -10.37 4.13 16.97
CA VAL A 549 -11.50 4.71 16.21
C VAL A 549 -12.37 3.64 15.63
N GLY A 550 -11.79 2.68 14.91
CA GLY A 550 -12.53 1.62 14.24
C GLY A 550 -13.42 0.86 15.20
N ARG A 551 -12.94 0.61 16.43
CA ARG A 551 -13.73 -0.05 17.48
C ARG A 551 -14.79 0.84 18.09
N GLU A 552 -14.47 2.09 18.44
CA GLU A 552 -15.47 2.99 19.00
C GLU A 552 -16.58 3.27 17.98
N THR A 553 -16.21 3.54 16.73
CA THR A 553 -17.16 3.72 15.62
C THR A 553 -18.05 2.51 15.38
N ALA A 554 -17.54 1.28 15.52
CA ALA A 554 -18.33 0.06 15.35
C ALA A 554 -19.38 -0.17 16.47
N LYS A 555 -19.27 0.52 17.61
CA LYS A 555 -20.26 0.47 18.71
C LYS A 555 -21.44 1.41 18.53
N HIS A 556 -21.35 2.32 17.55
CA HIS A 556 -22.33 3.37 17.33
C HIS A 556 -23.01 3.20 15.97
N GLU A 557 -24.23 3.72 15.83
CA GLU A 557 -24.91 3.76 14.52
C GLU A 557 -24.10 4.59 13.52
N VAL A 558 -24.21 4.26 12.22
CA VAL A 558 -23.37 4.79 11.13
C VAL A 558 -23.27 6.33 11.13
N ALA A 559 -24.32 7.04 11.55
CA ALA A 559 -24.36 8.50 11.64
C ALA A 559 -23.46 9.08 12.75
N ASP A 560 -23.23 8.34 13.84
CA ASP A 560 -22.37 8.75 14.96
C ASP A 560 -20.93 8.25 14.77
N SER A 561 -20.74 7.12 14.07
CA SER A 561 -19.43 6.63 13.62
C SER A 561 -18.68 7.66 12.76
N GLN A 562 -19.39 8.38 11.88
CA GLN A 562 -18.80 9.45 11.06
C GLN A 562 -18.31 10.63 11.90
N LYS A 563 -19.06 11.02 12.94
CA LYS A 563 -18.65 12.10 13.86
C LYS A 563 -17.39 11.73 14.64
N ILE A 564 -17.32 10.49 15.13
CA ILE A 564 -16.16 9.97 15.86
C ILE A 564 -14.91 9.96 14.96
N PHE A 565 -15.04 9.50 13.70
CA PHE A 565 -13.91 9.45 12.76
C PHE A 565 -13.37 10.85 12.43
N VAL A 566 -14.26 11.84 12.27
CA VAL A 566 -13.90 13.25 12.02
C VAL A 566 -13.27 13.91 13.25
N LEU A 567 -13.78 13.62 14.46
CA LEU A 567 -13.15 14.10 15.70
C LEU A 567 -11.74 13.53 15.88
N PHE A 568 -11.51 12.30 15.44
CA PHE A 568 -10.26 11.62 15.65
C PHE A 568 -9.19 11.95 14.62
N SER A 569 -9.55 12.21 13.36
CA SER A 569 -8.59 12.73 12.38
C SER A 569 -7.97 14.04 12.87
N LYS A 570 -8.78 14.91 13.48
CA LYS A 570 -8.33 16.15 14.13
C LYS A 570 -7.36 15.92 15.29
N VAL A 571 -7.49 14.82 16.04
CA VAL A 571 -6.56 14.45 17.12
C VAL A 571 -5.23 13.92 16.55
N ILE A 572 -5.27 13.12 15.47
CA ILE A 572 -4.06 12.62 14.79
C ILE A 572 -3.24 13.78 14.21
N ASP A 573 -3.91 14.76 13.59
CA ASP A 573 -3.25 15.92 13.00
C ASP A 573 -2.60 16.82 14.08
N ASN A 574 -3.22 16.91 15.27
CA ASN A 574 -2.63 17.58 16.44
C ASN A 574 -1.49 16.78 17.09
N PHE A 575 -1.48 15.45 17.00
CA PHE A 575 -0.37 14.65 17.52
C PHE A 575 0.88 14.79 16.65
N ARG A 576 0.71 14.90 15.33
CA ARG A 576 1.81 15.09 14.36
C ARG A 576 2.50 16.46 14.48
N SER A 577 1.81 17.48 14.98
CA SER A 577 2.38 18.82 15.17
C SER A 577 3.19 19.00 16.46
N THR A 578 3.16 18.04 17.39
CA THR A 578 3.84 18.13 18.70
C THR A 578 5.16 17.35 18.81
N SER A 579 5.53 16.55 17.80
CA SER A 579 6.75 15.72 17.81
C SER A 579 7.96 16.34 17.08
N SER A 580 7.98 17.64 16.84
CA SER A 580 9.07 18.34 16.14
C SER A 580 10.15 18.87 17.09
N GLN A 581 11.15 18.05 17.40
CA GLN A 581 12.49 18.56 17.71
C GLN A 581 13.46 18.17 16.59
N ASN A 582 13.85 19.18 15.83
CA ASN A 582 15.01 19.30 14.94
C ASN A 582 15.31 18.14 13.97
N TYR A 583 14.68 18.20 12.79
CA TYR A 583 15.31 17.73 11.54
C TYR A 583 15.13 18.79 10.44
N ASP A 584 16.22 19.03 9.72
CA ASP A 584 16.43 20.04 8.69
C ASP A 584 15.49 19.80 7.48
N SER A 585 14.86 20.87 6.99
CA SER A 585 13.66 20.80 6.14
C SER A 585 13.96 20.73 4.63
N SER A 586 15.05 20.07 4.22
CA SER A 586 15.44 19.96 2.81
C SER A 586 15.27 18.59 2.16
N ASP A 587 14.92 17.53 2.90
CA ASP A 587 14.85 16.15 2.34
C ASP A 587 13.50 15.42 2.51
N LEU A 588 12.42 16.11 2.87
CA LEU A 588 11.07 15.52 2.78
C LEU A 588 10.51 15.67 1.36
N LYS A 589 10.86 14.71 0.48
CA LYS A 589 10.03 14.42 -0.69
C LYS A 589 8.64 14.03 -0.19
N ILE A 590 7.68 14.89 -0.50
CA ILE A 590 6.26 14.67 -0.32
C ILE A 590 5.92 13.32 -0.97
N ILE A 591 5.63 12.31 -0.16
CA ILE A 591 4.92 11.12 -0.63
C ILE A 591 3.55 11.61 -1.06
N GLN A 592 3.34 11.73 -2.36
CA GLN A 592 2.02 11.98 -2.92
C GLN A 592 1.07 10.88 -2.44
N PRO A 593 -0.19 11.20 -2.10
CA PRO A 593 -1.16 10.25 -1.60
C PRO A 593 -1.66 9.32 -2.70
N GLU A 594 -0.87 8.32 -3.09
CA GLU A 594 -1.30 7.27 -4.03
C GLU A 594 -2.32 6.28 -3.43
N SER A 595 -2.59 6.35 -2.12
CA SER A 595 -3.53 5.44 -1.45
C SER A 595 -4.96 5.97 -1.29
N LEU A 596 -5.25 7.21 -1.71
CA LEU A 596 -6.62 7.77 -1.73
C LEU A 596 -7.22 7.82 -3.15
N THR A 597 -6.40 7.65 -4.19
CA THR A 597 -6.82 7.68 -5.60
C THR A 597 -7.43 6.36 -6.10
N LYS A 598 -7.28 5.24 -5.38
CA LYS A 598 -7.89 3.96 -5.81
C LYS A 598 -9.39 3.84 -5.54
N THR A 599 -10.01 4.74 -4.78
CA THR A 599 -11.47 4.70 -4.50
C THR A 599 -12.27 5.69 -5.36
N LEU A 600 -11.62 6.65 -6.03
CA LEU A 600 -12.28 7.61 -6.94
C LEU A 600 -12.38 7.12 -8.41
N ILE A 601 -11.82 5.95 -8.71
CA ILE A 601 -11.78 5.38 -10.07
C ILE A 601 -13.13 4.75 -10.53
N SER A 602 -14.18 4.74 -9.71
CA SER A 602 -15.45 4.08 -10.09
C SER A 602 -16.52 5.01 -10.70
N PHE A 603 -16.52 6.33 -10.39
CA PHE A 603 -17.55 7.25 -10.91
C PHE A 603 -17.24 7.79 -12.30
N ASN A 604 -16.03 8.32 -12.47
CA ASN A 604 -15.63 9.03 -13.68
C ASN A 604 -15.64 8.09 -14.88
N TYR A 605 -15.18 6.84 -14.70
CA TYR A 605 -15.28 5.80 -15.71
C TYR A 605 -16.73 5.47 -16.07
N PHE A 606 -17.62 5.30 -15.07
CA PHE A 606 -19.04 5.04 -15.32
C PHE A 606 -19.73 6.21 -16.04
N LEU A 607 -19.41 7.45 -15.65
CA LEU A 607 -19.90 8.64 -16.32
C LEU A 607 -19.39 8.73 -17.76
N HIS A 608 -18.11 8.44 -18.01
CA HIS A 608 -17.55 8.37 -19.36
C HIS A 608 -18.22 7.29 -20.22
N GLU A 609 -18.57 6.14 -19.67
CA GLU A 609 -19.36 5.11 -20.38
C GLU A 609 -20.77 5.60 -20.72
N CYS A 610 -21.44 6.33 -19.82
CA CYS A 610 -22.73 6.97 -20.12
C CYS A 610 -22.59 8.01 -21.24
N ARG A 611 -21.55 8.85 -21.17
CA ARG A 611 -21.22 9.84 -22.20
C ARG A 611 -20.90 9.19 -23.55
N SER A 612 -20.24 8.03 -23.58
CA SER A 612 -19.95 7.27 -24.81
C SER A 612 -21.23 6.92 -25.59
N ILE A 613 -22.34 6.62 -24.89
CA ILE A 613 -23.65 6.37 -25.53
C ILE A 613 -24.28 7.67 -26.04
N CYS A 614 -24.16 8.77 -25.30
CA CYS A 614 -24.66 10.08 -25.76
C CYS A 614 -23.87 10.63 -26.95
N LEU A 615 -22.56 10.39 -27.01
CA LEU A 615 -21.71 10.74 -28.17
C LEU A 615 -22.20 10.08 -29.47
N GLN A 616 -22.69 8.84 -29.41
CA GLN A 616 -23.26 8.14 -30.56
C GLN A 616 -24.55 8.76 -31.11
N LYS A 617 -25.21 9.64 -30.33
CA LYS A 617 -26.46 10.32 -30.70
C LYS A 617 -26.23 11.74 -31.18
N LEU A 618 -25.00 12.24 -31.16
CA LEU A 618 -24.67 13.58 -31.61
C LEU A 618 -24.80 13.68 -33.14
N PRO A 619 -25.15 14.86 -33.68
CA PRO A 619 -25.22 15.08 -35.13
C PRO A 619 -23.83 15.09 -35.76
N ALA A 620 -23.77 14.87 -37.08
CA ALA A 620 -22.52 14.91 -37.85
C ALA A 620 -21.89 16.31 -37.87
N ALA A 621 -20.59 16.37 -37.63
CA ALA A 621 -19.77 17.56 -37.51
C ALA A 621 -18.36 17.27 -38.03
N LYS A 622 -17.81 18.19 -38.82
CA LYS A 622 -16.47 18.05 -39.42
C LYS A 622 -15.43 18.81 -38.61
N LYS A 623 -15.79 19.99 -38.12
CA LYS A 623 -14.99 20.81 -37.19
C LYS A 623 -15.62 20.79 -35.80
N ILE A 624 -14.88 20.23 -34.84
CA ILE A 624 -15.32 20.07 -33.45
C ILE A 624 -14.42 20.87 -32.52
N LEU A 625 -15.00 21.52 -31.51
CA LEU A 625 -14.27 22.09 -30.37
C LEU A 625 -14.64 21.33 -29.09
N SER A 626 -13.64 20.84 -28.36
CA SER A 626 -13.81 20.31 -27.02
C SER A 626 -13.17 21.23 -25.99
N ILE A 627 -13.88 21.50 -24.90
CA ILE A 627 -13.44 22.42 -23.84
C ILE A 627 -13.40 21.66 -22.51
N GLY A 628 -12.26 21.74 -21.81
CA GLY A 628 -11.97 20.90 -20.63
C GLY A 628 -11.46 19.52 -21.00
N CYS A 629 -10.68 19.41 -22.09
CA CYS A 629 -10.17 18.13 -22.59
C CYS A 629 -8.78 17.80 -22.01
N SER A 630 -8.68 16.74 -21.21
CA SER A 630 -7.39 16.33 -20.62
C SER A 630 -6.65 15.32 -21.50
N GLY A 631 -5.52 15.71 -22.08
CA GLY A 631 -4.55 14.77 -22.67
C GLY A 631 -4.99 14.04 -23.95
N VAL A 632 -4.16 13.11 -24.43
CA VAL A 632 -4.38 12.35 -25.68
C VAL A 632 -5.59 11.41 -25.59
N TRP A 633 -5.80 10.78 -24.43
CA TRP A 633 -6.87 9.80 -24.20
C TRP A 633 -8.28 10.36 -24.46
N TYR A 634 -8.49 11.66 -24.19
CA TYR A 634 -9.78 12.32 -24.40
C TYR A 634 -10.18 12.27 -25.89
N PHE A 635 -9.23 12.57 -26.77
CA PHE A 635 -9.47 12.59 -28.20
C PHE A 635 -9.64 11.18 -28.77
N GLU A 636 -8.87 10.21 -28.27
CA GLU A 636 -9.05 8.80 -28.60
C GLU A 636 -10.44 8.30 -28.20
N TRP A 637 -10.90 8.64 -27.00
CA TRP A 637 -12.24 8.33 -26.52
C TRP A 637 -13.31 8.98 -27.39
N PHE A 638 -13.20 10.29 -27.64
CA PHE A 638 -14.18 11.02 -28.44
C PHE A 638 -14.28 10.44 -29.86
N HIS A 639 -13.16 10.27 -30.57
CA HIS A 639 -13.13 9.73 -31.93
C HIS A 639 -13.55 8.25 -32.01
N LYS A 640 -13.38 7.47 -30.93
CA LYS A 640 -13.84 6.08 -30.87
C LYS A 640 -15.36 5.96 -30.81
N PHE A 641 -16.03 6.85 -30.10
CA PHE A 641 -17.48 6.75 -29.84
C PHE A 641 -18.33 7.73 -30.65
N TYR A 642 -17.72 8.77 -31.23
CA TYR A 642 -18.39 9.66 -32.17
C TYR A 642 -18.45 9.01 -33.57
N PRO A 643 -19.64 8.79 -34.15
CA PRO A 643 -19.79 7.88 -35.30
C PRO A 643 -19.46 8.50 -36.66
N TYR A 644 -19.07 9.79 -36.69
CA TYR A 644 -18.83 10.54 -37.92
C TYR A 644 -17.36 10.95 -38.06
N PRO A 645 -16.84 11.06 -39.29
CA PRO A 645 -15.47 11.49 -39.51
C PRO A 645 -15.25 12.95 -39.09
N VAL A 646 -14.16 13.21 -38.36
CA VAL A 646 -13.77 14.53 -37.87
C VAL A 646 -12.56 15.04 -38.66
N GLU A 647 -12.76 16.12 -39.43
CA GLU A 647 -11.72 16.76 -40.24
C GLU A 647 -10.76 17.59 -39.37
N GLU A 648 -11.30 18.25 -38.34
CA GLU A 648 -10.52 19.05 -37.39
C GLU A 648 -11.16 18.98 -35.99
N HIS A 649 -10.37 18.65 -34.98
CA HIS A 649 -10.79 18.62 -33.58
C HIS A 649 -9.91 19.58 -32.77
N THR A 650 -10.46 20.73 -32.39
CA THR A 650 -9.77 21.67 -31.51
C THR A 650 -10.04 21.32 -30.05
N GLY A 651 -9.00 21.30 -29.22
CA GLY A 651 -9.10 21.12 -27.78
C GLY A 651 -8.63 22.37 -27.03
N ILE A 652 -9.39 22.77 -26.01
CA ILE A 652 -9.04 23.84 -25.07
C ILE A 652 -8.90 23.28 -23.66
N ASP A 653 -7.74 23.51 -23.05
CA ASP A 653 -7.47 23.15 -21.66
C ASP A 653 -6.30 23.99 -21.09
N LEU A 654 -6.21 24.09 -19.76
CA LEU A 654 -5.14 24.79 -19.06
C LEU A 654 -3.78 24.09 -19.18
N ASN A 655 -3.80 22.77 -19.40
CA ASN A 655 -2.61 21.94 -19.46
C ASN A 655 -1.73 22.26 -20.69
N HIS A 656 -0.45 21.95 -20.58
CA HIS A 656 0.46 22.03 -21.71
C HIS A 656 0.03 21.07 -22.83
N LYS A 657 0.31 21.45 -24.08
CA LYS A 657 0.00 20.64 -25.26
C LYS A 657 0.58 19.22 -25.09
N PRO A 658 -0.27 18.17 -25.15
CA PRO A 658 0.19 16.80 -25.07
C PRO A 658 1.13 16.43 -26.24
N GLU A 659 2.14 15.62 -25.96
CA GLU A 659 3.01 15.03 -26.98
C GLU A 659 2.21 14.02 -27.82
N ASN A 660 2.49 13.95 -29.13
CA ASN A 660 1.89 12.99 -30.07
C ASN A 660 0.37 13.13 -30.35
N LEU A 661 -0.17 14.35 -30.33
CA LEU A 661 -1.53 14.58 -30.83
C LEU A 661 -1.65 14.26 -32.34
N PRO A 662 -2.73 13.58 -32.79
CA PRO A 662 -3.01 13.36 -34.21
C PRO A 662 -3.05 14.67 -35.02
N HIS A 663 -2.72 14.60 -36.31
CA HIS A 663 -2.56 15.77 -37.17
C HIS A 663 -3.83 16.61 -37.37
N ASN A 664 -5.01 16.00 -37.20
CA ASN A 664 -6.29 16.70 -37.25
C ASN A 664 -6.67 17.37 -35.90
N ILE A 665 -5.79 17.33 -34.89
CA ILE A 665 -6.04 17.93 -33.58
C ILE A 665 -5.26 19.23 -33.40
N VAL A 666 -6.00 20.28 -33.05
CA VAL A 666 -5.45 21.59 -32.70
C VAL A 666 -5.56 21.76 -31.20
N TRP A 667 -4.45 22.09 -30.52
CA TRP A 667 -4.46 22.34 -29.07
C TRP A 667 -4.31 23.83 -28.80
N ILE A 668 -5.20 24.36 -27.99
CA ILE A 668 -5.17 25.75 -27.52
C ILE A 668 -5.06 25.71 -26.00
N GLN A 669 -3.95 26.19 -25.47
CA GLN A 669 -3.76 26.31 -24.03
C GLN A 669 -4.50 27.56 -23.53
N ASN A 670 -5.67 27.37 -22.91
CA ASN A 670 -6.55 28.43 -22.43
C ASN A 670 -7.46 27.87 -21.32
N ASP A 671 -7.87 28.71 -20.37
CA ASP A 671 -8.79 28.34 -19.27
C ASP A 671 -10.24 28.10 -19.70
N GLY A 672 -10.54 28.26 -20.99
CA GLY A 672 -11.82 28.04 -21.65
C GLY A 672 -12.94 29.00 -21.22
N SER A 673 -12.67 29.93 -20.31
CA SER A 673 -13.62 30.97 -19.89
C SER A 673 -13.70 32.14 -20.87
N ASP A 674 -12.63 32.37 -21.63
CA ASP A 674 -12.56 33.37 -22.69
C ASP A 674 -12.17 32.71 -24.04
N LEU A 675 -13.13 32.69 -24.95
CA LEU A 675 -12.99 32.12 -26.30
C LEU A 675 -12.86 33.19 -27.39
N THR A 676 -12.59 34.45 -27.05
CA THR A 676 -12.50 35.56 -28.02
C THR A 676 -11.42 35.37 -29.08
N SER A 677 -10.38 34.60 -28.79
CA SER A 677 -9.32 34.26 -29.73
C SER A 677 -9.75 33.28 -30.83
N LEU A 678 -10.88 32.60 -30.65
CA LEU A 678 -11.45 31.71 -31.67
C LEU A 678 -12.14 32.53 -32.77
N GLU A 679 -11.99 32.10 -34.01
CA GLU A 679 -12.74 32.66 -35.13
C GLU A 679 -14.26 32.46 -34.97
N SER A 680 -15.04 33.43 -35.44
CA SER A 680 -16.50 33.36 -35.41
C SER A 680 -17.00 32.35 -36.44
N GLU A 681 -18.06 31.62 -36.11
CA GLU A 681 -18.73 30.68 -37.02
C GLU A 681 -17.80 29.61 -37.63
N SER A 682 -16.86 29.10 -36.83
CA SER A 682 -15.84 28.15 -37.30
C SER A 682 -16.16 26.70 -36.98
N PHE A 683 -16.96 26.42 -35.94
CA PHE A 683 -17.22 25.06 -35.47
C PHE A 683 -18.63 24.58 -35.84
N ASP A 684 -18.71 23.30 -36.23
CA ASP A 684 -19.99 22.61 -36.46
C ASP A 684 -20.58 22.11 -35.13
N LEU A 685 -19.69 21.72 -34.19
CA LEU A 685 -20.05 21.22 -32.86
C LEU A 685 -19.06 21.72 -31.80
N ILE A 686 -19.58 22.20 -30.67
CA ILE A 686 -18.80 22.52 -29.47
C ILE A 686 -19.27 21.59 -28.35
N PHE A 687 -18.35 20.90 -27.67
CA PHE A 687 -18.61 20.04 -26.53
C PHE A 687 -17.88 20.53 -25.27
N ALA A 688 -18.61 20.77 -24.19
CA ALA A 688 -18.08 21.21 -22.90
C ALA A 688 -18.69 20.36 -21.77
N GLY A 689 -18.04 19.24 -21.45
CA GLY A 689 -18.49 18.31 -20.41
C GLY A 689 -17.86 18.62 -19.05
N GLN A 690 -18.67 18.78 -18.01
CA GLN A 690 -18.26 19.15 -16.66
C GLN A 690 -17.26 20.32 -16.62
N PHE A 691 -17.66 21.41 -17.27
CA PHE A 691 -16.80 22.58 -17.43
C PHE A 691 -17.41 23.86 -16.88
N ILE A 692 -18.71 24.07 -17.09
CA ILE A 692 -19.39 25.32 -16.77
C ILE A 692 -19.44 25.58 -15.25
N GLU A 693 -19.47 24.53 -14.44
CA GLU A 693 -19.51 24.57 -12.98
C GLU A 693 -18.21 25.07 -12.35
N HIS A 694 -17.10 25.05 -13.09
CA HIS A 694 -15.80 25.56 -12.67
C HIS A 694 -15.63 27.07 -12.94
N MET A 695 -16.66 27.74 -13.44
CA MET A 695 -16.62 29.17 -13.77
C MET A 695 -17.43 30.02 -12.78
N SER A 696 -16.99 31.27 -12.57
CA SER A 696 -17.85 32.29 -11.95
C SER A 696 -19.07 32.58 -12.84
N TRP A 697 -20.14 33.11 -12.25
CA TRP A 697 -21.36 33.44 -12.99
C TRP A 697 -21.10 34.51 -14.09
N GLU A 698 -20.13 35.41 -13.90
CA GLU A 698 -19.70 36.37 -14.92
C GLU A 698 -19.02 35.69 -16.11
N SER A 699 -18.15 34.72 -15.82
CA SER A 699 -17.46 33.93 -16.83
C SER A 699 -18.43 33.01 -17.57
N GLN A 700 -19.39 32.39 -16.89
CA GLN A 700 -20.47 31.61 -17.53
C GLN A 700 -21.25 32.44 -18.56
N ALA A 701 -21.57 33.71 -18.24
CA ALA A 701 -22.29 34.59 -19.16
C ALA A 701 -21.47 34.92 -20.41
N THR A 702 -20.17 35.14 -20.24
CA THR A 702 -19.24 35.43 -21.33
C THR A 702 -19.03 34.19 -22.20
N PHE A 703 -18.78 33.05 -21.56
CA PHE A 703 -18.61 31.75 -22.18
C PHE A 703 -19.79 31.38 -23.09
N LEU A 704 -21.03 31.42 -22.59
CA LEU A 704 -22.21 31.08 -23.39
C LEU A 704 -22.37 31.96 -24.64
N ALA A 705 -22.05 33.26 -24.52
CA ALA A 705 -22.13 34.18 -25.64
C ALA A 705 -21.00 33.93 -26.68
N GLU A 706 -19.80 33.57 -26.24
CA GLU A 706 -18.68 33.27 -27.13
C GLU A 706 -18.84 31.90 -27.81
N VAL A 707 -19.40 30.90 -27.11
CA VAL A 707 -19.81 29.62 -27.72
C VAL A 707 -20.82 29.85 -28.84
N ASN A 708 -21.83 30.72 -28.61
CA ASN A 708 -22.76 31.09 -29.68
C ASN A 708 -22.02 31.74 -30.86
N ARG A 709 -21.11 32.68 -30.60
CA ARG A 709 -20.32 33.34 -31.67
C ARG A 709 -19.47 32.34 -32.48
N ALA A 710 -18.78 31.43 -31.81
CA ALA A 710 -17.85 30.47 -32.43
C ALA A 710 -18.56 29.37 -33.24
N LEU A 711 -19.82 29.05 -32.93
CA LEU A 711 -20.61 28.07 -33.68
C LEU A 711 -21.11 28.62 -35.02
N LYS A 712 -21.09 27.78 -36.06
CA LYS A 712 -21.75 28.08 -37.34
C LYS A 712 -23.26 28.24 -37.19
N PRO A 713 -23.95 28.93 -38.12
CA PRO A 713 -25.40 28.85 -38.22
C PRO A 713 -25.85 27.38 -38.27
N ASN A 714 -26.81 26.99 -37.43
CA ASN A 714 -27.26 25.61 -37.23
C ASN A 714 -26.25 24.65 -36.57
N GLY A 715 -25.11 25.13 -36.06
CA GLY A 715 -24.17 24.34 -35.29
C GLY A 715 -24.71 23.92 -33.92
N PHE A 716 -24.08 22.92 -33.32
CA PHE A 716 -24.56 22.29 -32.09
C PHE A 716 -23.65 22.58 -30.90
N PHE A 717 -24.24 22.97 -29.77
CA PHE A 717 -23.59 23.07 -28.49
C PHE A 717 -24.03 21.91 -27.60
N VAL A 718 -23.06 21.15 -27.10
CA VAL A 718 -23.28 20.02 -26.21
C VAL A 718 -22.59 20.30 -24.89
N LEU A 719 -23.31 20.12 -23.80
CA LEU A 719 -22.78 20.36 -22.47
C LEU A 719 -23.43 19.45 -21.43
N ASP A 720 -22.67 19.12 -20.41
CA ASP A 720 -23.15 18.38 -19.25
C ASP A 720 -22.52 18.90 -17.96
N SER A 721 -23.24 18.85 -16.85
CA SER A 721 -22.74 19.23 -15.53
C SER A 721 -23.64 18.64 -14.43
N PRO A 722 -23.17 18.59 -13.17
CA PRO A 722 -24.00 18.21 -12.04
C PRO A 722 -25.28 19.04 -11.92
N ASN A 723 -26.36 18.37 -11.52
CA ASN A 723 -27.64 19.00 -11.25
C ASN A 723 -27.66 19.55 -9.81
N TYR A 724 -27.65 20.88 -9.66
CA TYR A 724 -27.65 21.56 -8.37
C TYR A 724 -28.73 21.06 -7.40
N ASP A 725 -29.95 20.79 -7.88
CA ASP A 725 -31.06 20.32 -7.03
C ASP A 725 -30.75 18.96 -6.36
N ILE A 726 -29.95 18.13 -7.04
CA ILE A 726 -29.56 16.80 -6.57
C ILE A 726 -28.26 16.90 -5.78
N SER A 727 -27.21 17.51 -6.33
CA SER A 727 -25.93 17.67 -5.64
C SER A 727 -26.10 18.34 -4.27
N ASN A 728 -26.89 19.43 -4.21
CA ASN A 728 -27.21 20.12 -2.97
C ASN A 728 -28.03 19.26 -1.99
N ARG A 729 -29.04 18.52 -2.47
CA ARG A 729 -29.88 17.66 -1.63
C ARG A 729 -29.10 16.52 -0.98
N TYR A 730 -28.12 15.96 -1.70
CA TYR A 730 -27.29 14.87 -1.22
C TYR A 730 -26.02 15.35 -0.50
N GLY A 731 -25.83 16.66 -0.34
CA GLY A 731 -24.64 17.24 0.31
C GLY A 731 -23.35 16.94 -0.43
N TRP A 732 -23.43 16.69 -1.74
CA TRP A 732 -22.30 16.41 -2.60
C TRP A 732 -21.97 17.64 -3.43
N ARG A 733 -20.73 18.14 -3.35
CA ARG A 733 -20.13 19.06 -4.33
C ARG A 733 -18.63 18.82 -4.37
N GLN A 734 -18.05 18.89 -5.57
CA GLN A 734 -16.60 18.87 -5.70
C GLN A 734 -16.04 20.23 -5.22
N PRO A 735 -14.90 20.25 -4.50
CA PRO A 735 -14.28 21.48 -4.00
C PRO A 735 -13.98 22.51 -5.11
N GLU A 736 -13.74 22.05 -6.34
CA GLU A 736 -13.39 22.87 -7.50
C GLU A 736 -14.62 23.47 -8.22
N HIS A 737 -15.85 23.11 -7.84
CA HIS A 737 -17.07 23.65 -8.44
C HIS A 737 -17.40 25.03 -7.84
N ILE A 738 -17.25 26.08 -8.66
CA ILE A 738 -17.55 27.46 -8.30
C ILE A 738 -19.06 27.72 -8.32
N HIS A 739 -19.76 27.26 -9.36
CA HIS A 739 -21.18 27.53 -9.55
C HIS A 739 -21.91 26.44 -10.35
N GLU A 740 -22.50 25.47 -9.64
CA GLU A 740 -23.41 24.48 -10.23
C GLU A 740 -24.81 25.07 -10.51
N LEU A 741 -25.42 24.64 -11.62
CA LEU A 741 -26.73 25.09 -12.08
C LEU A 741 -27.77 23.96 -11.98
N THR A 742 -29.02 24.32 -11.70
CA THR A 742 -30.15 23.40 -11.91
C THR A 742 -30.39 23.21 -13.40
N PHE A 743 -30.97 22.08 -13.79
CA PHE A 743 -31.35 21.85 -15.20
C PHE A 743 -32.24 22.96 -15.75
N LYS A 744 -33.21 23.45 -14.96
CA LYS A 744 -34.09 24.55 -15.36
C LYS A 744 -33.35 25.87 -15.60
N GLN A 745 -32.36 26.18 -14.75
CA GLN A 745 -31.54 27.39 -14.89
C GLN A 745 -30.72 27.35 -16.18
N ILE A 746 -30.00 26.24 -16.45
CA ILE A 746 -29.19 26.14 -17.67
C ILE A 746 -30.04 26.18 -18.95
N CYS A 747 -31.22 25.55 -18.98
CA CYS A 747 -32.13 25.64 -20.12
C CYS A 747 -32.53 27.09 -20.44
N ASN A 748 -32.92 27.85 -19.42
CA ASN A 748 -33.26 29.27 -19.58
C ASN A 748 -32.06 30.10 -20.07
N PHE A 749 -30.84 29.81 -19.58
CA PHE A 749 -29.64 30.52 -20.03
C PHE A 749 -29.23 30.18 -21.45
N LEU A 750 -29.45 28.94 -21.92
CA LEU A 750 -29.25 28.56 -23.31
C LEU A 750 -30.22 29.30 -24.24
N GLU A 751 -31.50 29.40 -23.88
CA GLU A 751 -32.49 30.18 -24.63
C GLU A 751 -32.11 31.66 -24.72
N LEU A 752 -31.73 32.28 -23.59
CA LEU A 752 -31.21 33.65 -23.55
C LEU A 752 -29.91 33.84 -24.33
N SER A 753 -29.16 32.77 -24.55
CA SER A 753 -27.94 32.74 -25.35
C SER A 753 -28.20 32.32 -26.80
N SER A 754 -29.44 32.47 -27.27
CA SER A 754 -29.87 32.17 -28.63
C SER A 754 -29.63 30.72 -29.05
N PHE A 755 -29.94 29.76 -28.17
CA PHE A 755 -29.96 28.33 -28.49
C PHE A 755 -31.37 27.76 -28.37
N ASN A 756 -31.71 26.86 -29.28
CA ASN A 756 -32.89 26.00 -29.16
C ASN A 756 -32.43 24.64 -28.61
N ILE A 757 -33.10 24.13 -27.59
CA ILE A 757 -32.79 22.81 -27.04
C ILE A 757 -33.37 21.75 -27.97
N GLU A 758 -32.52 20.94 -28.58
CA GLU A 758 -32.92 19.88 -29.53
C GLU A 758 -33.18 18.57 -28.79
N ASP A 759 -32.32 18.25 -27.84
CA ASP A 759 -32.45 17.01 -27.07
C ASP A 759 -31.79 17.10 -25.69
N THR A 760 -32.28 16.30 -24.76
CA THR A 760 -31.78 16.26 -23.39
C THR A 760 -31.76 14.84 -22.85
N TYR A 761 -30.74 14.57 -22.05
CA TYR A 761 -30.56 13.30 -21.36
C TYR A 761 -30.17 13.57 -19.91
N GLY A 762 -30.64 12.74 -19.01
CA GLY A 762 -30.14 12.63 -17.65
C GLY A 762 -29.22 11.43 -17.55
N LEU A 763 -28.03 11.63 -16.99
CA LEU A 763 -27.09 10.56 -16.70
C LEU A 763 -27.09 10.31 -15.19
N VAL A 764 -27.13 9.04 -14.81
CA VAL A 764 -27.16 8.58 -13.41
C VAL A 764 -28.43 9.05 -12.67
N PRO A 765 -29.57 8.37 -12.86
CA PRO A 765 -30.81 8.66 -12.15
C PRO A 765 -30.62 8.68 -10.62
N LYS A 766 -31.28 9.61 -9.92
CA LYS A 766 -31.21 9.75 -8.45
C LYS A 766 -31.57 8.48 -7.69
N LYS A 767 -32.39 7.60 -8.28
CA LYS A 767 -32.75 6.28 -7.73
C LYS A 767 -31.56 5.31 -7.66
N LEU A 768 -30.52 5.54 -8.47
CA LEU A 768 -29.26 4.81 -8.40
C LEU A 768 -28.31 5.42 -7.36
N LEU A 769 -28.60 6.64 -6.87
CA LEU A 769 -27.89 7.29 -5.76
C LEU A 769 -28.54 6.84 -4.44
N GLY A 770 -27.83 6.01 -3.66
CA GLY A 770 -28.24 5.77 -2.27
C GLY A 770 -27.93 6.94 -1.33
N THR A 771 -28.12 6.76 -0.02
CA THR A 771 -27.76 7.76 1.01
C THR A 771 -26.23 8.05 1.05
N PRO A 772 -25.80 9.26 1.44
CA PRO A 772 -24.50 9.86 1.03
C PRO A 772 -23.29 9.29 1.80
N PRO A 773 -22.02 9.41 1.31
CA PRO A 773 -21.49 9.29 -0.05
C PRO A 773 -20.73 7.95 -0.18
N GLN A 774 -21.37 6.82 0.16
CA GLN A 774 -20.77 5.48 0.04
C GLN A 774 -21.20 4.72 -1.23
N LEU A 775 -22.01 5.35 -2.07
CA LEU A 775 -22.62 4.71 -3.24
C LEU A 775 -22.27 5.42 -4.53
N VAL A 776 -20.98 5.49 -4.79
CA VAL A 776 -20.53 5.34 -6.17
C VAL A 776 -19.77 4.03 -6.36
N GLY A 777 -19.08 3.52 -5.33
CA GLY A 777 -18.37 2.24 -5.42
C GLY A 777 -19.26 0.99 -5.38
N LYS A 778 -20.20 0.88 -4.43
CA LYS A 778 -20.84 -0.42 -4.11
C LYS A 778 -21.94 -0.88 -5.06
N SER A 779 -22.81 0.01 -5.53
CA SER A 779 -23.90 -0.36 -6.46
C SER A 779 -23.41 -0.53 -7.89
N LEU A 780 -22.31 0.14 -8.25
CA LEU A 780 -21.68 -0.02 -9.56
C LEU A 780 -20.76 -1.23 -9.61
N GLU A 781 -19.95 -1.52 -8.58
CA GLU A 781 -19.11 -2.73 -8.54
C GLU A 781 -19.90 -4.04 -8.77
N TYR A 782 -21.15 -4.12 -8.32
CA TYR A 782 -22.02 -5.28 -8.54
C TYR A 782 -22.48 -5.40 -10.00
N ALA A 783 -22.58 -4.28 -10.73
CA ALA A 783 -22.96 -4.22 -12.14
C ALA A 783 -21.79 -4.47 -13.11
N PHE A 784 -20.55 -4.18 -12.70
CA PHE A 784 -19.33 -4.41 -13.50
C PHE A 784 -18.92 -5.89 -13.63
N GLN A 785 -19.47 -6.78 -12.79
CA GLN A 785 -19.04 -8.18 -12.68
C GLN A 785 -19.83 -9.18 -13.53
N ASN A 786 -20.90 -8.74 -14.18
CA ASN A 786 -21.78 -9.60 -14.98
C ASN A 786 -21.93 -9.02 -16.39
N ASN A 787 -22.13 -9.86 -17.41
CA ASN A 787 -22.44 -9.48 -18.81
C ASN A 787 -23.75 -8.67 -18.99
N PHE A 788 -24.24 -8.00 -17.94
CA PHE A 788 -25.40 -7.11 -17.87
C PHE A 788 -25.13 -5.67 -18.36
N TYR A 789 -23.92 -5.41 -18.85
CA TYR A 789 -23.31 -4.08 -18.91
C TYR A 789 -23.99 -3.07 -19.86
N LYS A 790 -24.49 -3.50 -21.03
CA LYS A 790 -25.19 -2.59 -21.97
C LYS A 790 -26.61 -2.23 -21.55
N GLU A 791 -27.33 -3.13 -20.89
CA GLU A 791 -28.72 -2.87 -20.50
C GLU A 791 -28.80 -1.94 -19.29
N GLU A 792 -27.90 -2.07 -18.31
CA GLU A 792 -27.87 -1.19 -17.13
C GLU A 792 -27.34 0.23 -17.43
N ILE A 793 -26.33 0.40 -18.31
CA ILE A 793 -25.90 1.74 -18.74
C ILE A 793 -26.99 2.43 -19.56
N ASN A 794 -27.71 1.70 -20.42
CA ASN A 794 -28.89 2.24 -21.11
C ASN A 794 -29.99 2.65 -20.13
N LYS A 795 -30.20 1.90 -19.03
CA LYS A 795 -31.13 2.28 -17.94
C LYS A 795 -30.64 3.48 -17.11
N ALA A 796 -29.33 3.77 -17.13
CA ALA A 796 -28.71 4.92 -16.47
C ALA A 796 -28.73 6.21 -17.33
N ILE A 797 -29.27 6.14 -18.55
CA ILE A 797 -29.55 7.29 -19.41
C ILE A 797 -31.07 7.42 -19.54
N ASN A 798 -31.62 8.52 -19.01
CA ASN A 798 -33.06 8.80 -19.08
C ASN A 798 -33.31 10.07 -19.92
N LYS A 799 -34.51 10.23 -20.48
CA LYS A 799 -34.98 11.49 -21.08
C LYS A 799 -35.42 12.53 -20.04
N GLU A 800 -35.38 12.20 -18.75
CA GLU A 800 -35.76 13.08 -17.63
C GLU A 800 -34.52 13.56 -16.85
N PRO A 801 -33.85 14.64 -17.30
CA PRO A 801 -32.62 15.15 -16.67
C PRO A 801 -32.81 15.75 -15.27
N ASN A 802 -34.01 16.24 -14.94
CA ASN A 802 -34.31 16.81 -13.61
C ASN A 802 -34.09 15.82 -12.46
N ASP A 803 -34.22 14.52 -12.75
CA ASP A 803 -34.10 13.44 -11.77
C ASP A 803 -32.79 12.67 -11.87
N CYS A 804 -31.81 13.22 -12.59
CA CYS A 804 -30.50 12.61 -12.83
C CYS A 804 -29.38 13.51 -12.31
N PHE A 805 -28.35 12.88 -11.77
CA PHE A 805 -27.22 13.56 -11.12
C PHE A 805 -26.46 14.46 -12.07
N ILE A 806 -26.29 14.04 -13.32
CA ILE A 806 -25.74 14.85 -14.40
C ILE A 806 -26.87 15.11 -15.41
N TRP A 807 -27.05 16.37 -15.79
CA TRP A 807 -27.85 16.71 -16.97
C TRP A 807 -26.92 16.81 -18.19
N TRP A 808 -27.39 16.35 -19.35
CA TRP A 808 -26.71 16.43 -20.65
C TRP A 808 -27.65 17.09 -21.65
N ILE A 809 -27.20 18.14 -22.33
CA ILE A 809 -28.01 18.94 -23.25
C ILE A 809 -27.36 18.98 -24.62
N ILE A 810 -28.18 18.80 -25.66
CA ILE A 810 -27.83 19.07 -27.05
C ILE A 810 -28.66 20.27 -27.49
N ALA A 811 -28.00 21.39 -27.73
CA ALA A 811 -28.63 22.63 -28.14
C ALA A 811 -28.14 23.04 -29.51
N LYS A 812 -29.00 23.67 -30.31
CA LYS A 812 -28.69 24.15 -31.66
C LYS A 812 -28.70 25.66 -31.69
N LYS A 813 -27.68 26.25 -32.28
CA LYS A 813 -27.57 27.69 -32.43
C LYS A 813 -28.73 28.25 -33.24
N ASN A 814 -29.39 29.26 -32.69
CA ASN A 814 -30.35 30.12 -33.36
C ASN A 814 -29.67 31.45 -33.75
N THR A 815 -30.23 32.18 -34.71
CA THR A 815 -29.59 33.37 -35.33
C THR A 815 -29.87 34.69 -34.61
N CYS A 816 -30.48 34.66 -33.42
CA CYS A 816 -30.77 35.86 -32.64
C CYS A 816 -29.52 36.43 -31.95
N VAL A 817 -29.49 37.76 -31.78
CA VAL A 817 -28.39 38.44 -31.04
C VAL A 817 -28.51 38.14 -29.56
N VAL A 818 -27.40 37.72 -28.93
CA VAL A 818 -27.34 37.43 -27.49
C VAL A 818 -27.32 38.74 -26.68
N GLU A 819 -28.32 38.96 -25.83
CA GLU A 819 -28.34 40.09 -24.89
C GLU A 819 -27.43 39.83 -23.68
N LYS A 820 -26.12 40.07 -23.84
CA LYS A 820 -25.09 39.78 -22.82
C LYS A 820 -25.41 40.36 -21.43
N GLN A 821 -26.01 41.54 -21.35
CA GLN A 821 -26.34 42.17 -20.06
C GLN A 821 -27.52 41.51 -19.36
N LEU A 822 -28.56 41.10 -20.10
CA LEU A 822 -29.69 40.36 -19.55
C LEU A 822 -29.24 39.00 -19.03
N LEU A 823 -28.39 38.30 -19.79
CA LEU A 823 -27.80 37.02 -19.41
C LEU A 823 -26.98 37.14 -18.10
N LYS A 824 -26.11 38.15 -17.98
CA LYS A 824 -25.36 38.45 -16.76
C LYS A 824 -26.28 38.68 -15.56
N ASN A 825 -27.32 39.50 -15.72
CA ASN A 825 -28.26 39.79 -14.62
C ASN A 825 -29.00 38.52 -14.15
N GLN A 826 -29.39 37.63 -15.07
CA GLN A 826 -30.10 36.38 -14.72
C GLN A 826 -29.16 35.35 -14.07
N LEU A 827 -27.92 35.23 -14.55
CA LEU A 827 -26.90 34.37 -13.94
C LEU A 827 -26.52 34.85 -12.54
N GLN A 828 -26.36 36.16 -12.35
CA GLN A 828 -26.13 36.75 -11.03
C GLN A 828 -27.27 36.43 -10.06
N LYS A 829 -28.52 36.55 -10.53
CA LYS A 829 -29.69 36.22 -9.72
C LYS A 829 -29.69 34.75 -9.30
N ALA A 830 -29.44 33.83 -10.23
CA ALA A 830 -29.35 32.40 -9.93
C ALA A 830 -28.20 32.08 -8.95
N TYR A 831 -27.04 32.71 -9.13
CA TYR A 831 -25.91 32.60 -8.20
C TYR A 831 -26.30 33.04 -6.78
N LEU A 832 -26.97 34.19 -6.64
CA LEU A 832 -27.42 34.71 -5.35
C LEU A 832 -28.51 33.82 -4.71
N GLU A 833 -29.40 33.22 -5.51
CA GLU A 833 -30.40 32.25 -5.04
C GLU A 833 -29.75 30.96 -4.53
N ASN A 834 -28.73 30.47 -5.24
CA ASN A 834 -27.96 29.27 -4.89
C ASN A 834 -26.95 29.53 -3.73
N GLN A 835 -26.59 30.79 -3.48
CA GLN A 835 -25.62 31.23 -2.47
C GLN A 835 -26.06 30.92 -1.03
N LYS A 836 -27.36 31.06 -0.71
CA LYS A 836 -27.87 30.80 0.65
C LYS A 836 -27.55 29.40 1.19
N ASN A 837 -27.34 28.43 0.29
CA ASN A 837 -26.99 27.04 0.60
C ASN A 837 -25.55 26.65 0.16
N GLN A 838 -24.76 27.58 -0.38
CA GLN A 838 -23.35 27.34 -0.78
C GLN A 838 -22.38 27.32 0.42
N TYR A 839 -22.75 27.89 1.57
CA TYR A 839 -21.80 28.16 2.67
C TYR A 839 -21.55 27.01 3.65
N ASN A 840 -21.91 25.78 3.30
CA ASN A 840 -21.39 24.58 3.99
C ASN A 840 -19.94 24.23 3.57
N ILE A 841 -19.25 25.10 2.81
CA ILE A 841 -17.90 24.89 2.25
C ILE A 841 -16.79 25.59 3.08
N VAL A 842 -17.14 26.33 4.14
CA VAL A 842 -16.12 26.88 5.05
C VAL A 842 -15.65 25.76 5.98
N PHE A 843 -14.46 25.22 5.71
CA PHE A 843 -13.83 24.30 6.64
C PHE A 843 -13.28 25.08 7.84
N HIS A 844 -13.56 24.61 9.04
CA HIS A 844 -12.90 25.09 10.24
C HIS A 844 -12.60 23.92 11.16
N GLN A 845 -11.37 23.88 11.67
CA GLN A 845 -10.91 22.78 12.51
C GLN A 845 -11.35 23.00 13.97
N ILE A 846 -11.40 24.26 14.39
CA ILE A 846 -11.67 24.69 15.76
C ILE A 846 -12.69 25.84 15.81
N GLY A 847 -13.23 26.12 16.99
CA GLY A 847 -14.22 27.16 17.21
C GLY A 847 -15.66 26.77 16.84
N LYS A 848 -16.61 27.63 17.21
CA LYS A 848 -18.04 27.44 17.01
C LYS A 848 -18.55 28.42 15.95
N PHE A 849 -19.24 27.88 14.94
CA PHE A 849 -19.93 28.68 13.94
C PHE A 849 -21.16 29.39 14.55
N ILE A 850 -21.34 30.65 14.20
CA ILE A 850 -22.50 31.46 14.56
C ILE A 850 -22.98 32.28 13.36
N ASP A 851 -24.29 32.44 13.26
CA ASP A 851 -24.93 33.39 12.35
C ASP A 851 -25.49 34.54 13.20
N ASP A 852 -25.11 35.77 12.85
CA ASP A 852 -25.59 37.00 13.48
C ASP A 852 -26.09 37.95 12.39
N ASN A 853 -27.43 38.03 12.25
CA ASN A 853 -28.12 38.89 11.30
C ASN A 853 -27.68 38.68 9.83
N GLY A 854 -27.45 37.43 9.41
CA GLY A 854 -27.04 37.08 8.05
C GLY A 854 -25.55 37.26 7.79
N LYS A 855 -24.76 37.57 8.83
CA LYS A 855 -23.29 37.53 8.79
C LYS A 855 -22.79 36.37 9.61
N GLN A 856 -21.93 35.57 8.99
CA GLN A 856 -21.43 34.33 9.57
C GLN A 856 -20.05 34.55 10.19
N PHE A 857 -19.86 34.01 11.40
CA PHE A 857 -18.62 34.11 12.14
C PHE A 857 -18.25 32.76 12.79
N ILE A 858 -16.95 32.60 13.08
CA ILE A 858 -16.39 31.51 13.86
C ILE A 858 -15.84 32.13 15.15
N ILE A 859 -16.33 31.61 16.28
CA ILE A 859 -15.87 32.00 17.62
C ILE A 859 -14.89 30.95 18.11
N VAL A 860 -13.66 31.35 18.41
CA VAL A 860 -12.66 30.53 19.08
C VAL A 860 -12.38 31.08 20.47
N ASN A 861 -12.18 30.21 21.44
CA ASN A 861 -11.88 30.51 22.84
C ASN A 861 -10.54 29.88 23.26
N PRO A 862 -9.91 30.32 24.37
CA PRO A 862 -8.68 29.68 24.86
C PRO A 862 -8.81 28.21 25.25
N SER A 863 -10.03 27.73 25.52
CA SER A 863 -10.32 26.31 25.72
C SER A 863 -10.28 25.49 24.43
N ASP A 864 -10.41 26.15 23.27
CA ASP A 864 -10.24 25.52 21.98
C ASP A 864 -8.73 25.39 21.71
N ALA A 865 -8.27 24.20 21.32
CA ALA A 865 -6.87 23.97 20.98
C ALA A 865 -6.41 24.92 19.84
N PRO A 866 -5.12 25.28 19.74
CA PRO A 866 -4.59 26.02 18.60
C PRO A 866 -4.90 25.30 17.28
N GLY A 867 -5.18 26.04 16.20
CA GLY A 867 -5.60 25.44 14.93
C GLY A 867 -6.25 26.40 13.96
N TYR A 868 -6.65 25.90 12.78
CA TYR A 868 -7.30 26.73 11.76
C TYR A 868 -8.75 27.01 12.14
N ALA A 869 -9.02 28.27 12.47
CA ALA A 869 -10.35 28.80 12.74
C ALA A 869 -11.07 29.22 11.45
N LEU A 870 -10.35 29.53 10.38
CA LEU A 870 -10.89 29.70 9.02
C LEU A 870 -9.98 28.98 8.03
N PHE A 871 -10.57 28.19 7.13
CA PHE A 871 -9.91 27.43 6.08
C PHE A 871 -10.82 27.43 4.84
N GLY A 872 -10.67 28.42 3.95
CA GLY A 872 -11.50 28.67 2.75
C GLY A 872 -12.08 30.10 2.67
N SER A 873 -12.76 30.51 1.59
CA SER A 873 -13.19 29.81 0.37
C SER A 873 -12.08 29.56 -0.66
N TYR A 874 -12.27 28.52 -1.49
CA TYR A 874 -11.47 28.28 -2.70
C TYR A 874 -11.99 29.13 -3.85
N GLU A 875 -11.18 30.07 -4.32
CA GLU A 875 -11.57 30.99 -5.39
C GLU A 875 -10.43 31.20 -6.38
N PHE A 876 -10.76 31.26 -7.67
CA PHE A 876 -9.80 31.53 -8.74
C PHE A 876 -9.69 33.03 -8.99
N TYR A 877 -8.46 33.53 -9.00
CA TYR A 877 -8.16 34.93 -9.28
C TYR A 877 -7.19 35.03 -10.45
N SER A 878 -7.48 35.93 -11.39
CA SER A 878 -6.66 36.17 -12.57
C SER A 878 -5.36 36.91 -12.22
N LYS A 879 -4.49 37.09 -13.21
CA LYS A 879 -3.28 37.91 -13.06
C LYS A 879 -3.67 39.35 -12.68
N GLY A 880 -3.15 39.85 -11.56
CA GLY A 880 -3.52 41.18 -11.04
C GLY A 880 -2.99 41.45 -9.64
N ASN A 881 -3.29 42.64 -9.12
CA ASN A 881 -3.00 43.04 -7.75
C ASN A 881 -4.31 43.06 -6.94
N TYR A 882 -4.26 42.54 -5.72
CA TYR A 882 -5.45 42.34 -4.91
C TYR A 882 -5.20 42.75 -3.45
N LEU A 883 -6.26 43.23 -2.81
CA LEU A 883 -6.36 43.50 -1.38
C LEU A 883 -7.37 42.50 -0.79
N ILE A 884 -6.96 41.77 0.23
CA ILE A 884 -7.86 40.96 1.06
C ILE A 884 -8.06 41.59 2.43
N GLU A 885 -9.30 41.57 2.92
CA GLU A 885 -9.73 42.10 4.22
C GLU A 885 -10.35 40.99 5.07
N TYR A 886 -9.67 40.55 6.13
CA TYR A 886 -10.19 39.59 7.13
C TYR A 886 -10.89 40.33 8.27
N ASN A 887 -12.10 39.92 8.62
CA ASN A 887 -12.82 40.46 9.77
C ASN A 887 -12.48 39.64 11.03
N ILE A 888 -11.67 40.17 11.94
CA ILE A 888 -11.22 39.49 13.17
C ILE A 888 -11.37 40.46 14.34
N SER A 889 -11.99 40.04 15.44
CA SER A 889 -12.17 40.88 16.63
C SER A 889 -11.98 40.09 17.93
N LEU A 890 -11.49 40.77 18.98
CA LEU A 890 -11.35 40.20 20.33
C LEU A 890 -12.72 40.13 21.03
N LEU A 891 -12.99 39.01 21.72
CA LEU A 891 -14.22 38.84 22.51
C LEU A 891 -13.95 39.01 24.01
N ASN A 892 -14.69 39.87 24.70
CA ASN A 892 -14.71 39.94 26.18
C ASN A 892 -13.34 40.13 26.88
N VAL A 893 -12.36 40.80 26.26
CA VAL A 893 -11.05 41.09 26.89
C VAL A 893 -11.04 42.49 27.50
N ARG A 894 -10.69 42.63 28.79
CA ARG A 894 -10.51 43.95 29.45
C ARG A 894 -9.21 44.61 28.95
N LYS A 895 -9.27 45.86 28.48
CA LYS A 895 -8.16 46.65 27.88
C LYS A 895 -6.82 46.69 28.66
N ASN A 896 -6.80 46.30 29.94
CA ASN A 896 -5.62 46.39 30.81
C ASN A 896 -4.83 45.06 30.97
N HIS A 897 -5.26 43.96 30.34
CA HIS A 897 -4.53 42.70 30.40
C HIS A 897 -4.18 42.21 28.99
N ILE A 898 -2.87 42.13 28.74
CA ILE A 898 -2.18 41.49 27.60
C ILE A 898 -1.94 42.42 26.39
N LEU A 899 -0.82 43.13 26.45
CA LEU A 899 -0.17 43.76 25.29
C LEU A 899 0.95 42.82 24.80
N HIS A 900 1.01 42.57 23.48
CA HIS A 900 2.07 41.85 22.74
C HIS A 900 2.06 40.31 22.76
N SER A 901 0.91 39.65 22.93
CA SER A 901 0.81 38.21 22.66
C SER A 901 0.40 37.95 21.21
N LYS A 902 1.11 37.06 20.51
CA LYS A 902 0.65 36.51 19.23
C LYS A 902 -0.64 35.72 19.45
N ILE A 903 -1.67 36.03 18.65
CA ILE A 903 -3.01 35.45 18.80
C ILE A 903 -3.49 34.69 17.56
N ALA A 904 -3.07 35.09 16.36
CA ALA A 904 -3.39 34.37 15.14
C ALA A 904 -2.36 34.62 14.02
N ILE A 905 -2.45 33.83 12.95
CA ILE A 905 -1.82 34.08 11.65
C ILE A 905 -2.94 34.13 10.62
N VAL A 906 -2.87 35.09 9.70
CA VAL A 906 -3.69 35.09 8.48
C VAL A 906 -2.80 34.97 7.26
N ASP A 907 -3.21 34.18 6.28
CA ASP A 907 -2.48 34.06 5.02
C ASP A 907 -3.38 33.75 3.80
N VAL A 908 -2.81 34.07 2.63
CA VAL A 908 -3.31 33.79 1.29
C VAL A 908 -2.34 32.82 0.65
N VAL A 909 -2.81 31.63 0.31
CA VAL A 909 -1.98 30.55 -0.23
C VAL A 909 -2.60 29.95 -1.49
N THR A 910 -1.81 29.23 -2.28
CA THR A 910 -2.37 28.33 -3.29
C THR A 910 -3.16 27.22 -2.61
N ASP A 911 -4.16 26.67 -3.29
CA ASP A 911 -4.89 25.46 -2.85
C ASP A 911 -4.00 24.27 -2.49
N SER A 912 -2.85 24.11 -3.15
CA SER A 912 -1.83 23.11 -2.81
C SER A 912 -1.08 23.41 -1.50
N GLY A 913 -1.21 24.62 -0.95
CA GLY A 913 -0.45 25.11 0.19
C GLY A 913 1.03 25.39 -0.11
N GLU A 914 1.50 25.16 -1.33
CA GLU A 914 2.93 25.24 -1.72
C GLU A 914 3.45 26.68 -1.81
N LYS A 915 2.61 27.64 -2.22
CA LYS A 915 3.00 29.05 -2.40
C LYS A 915 2.14 29.96 -1.52
N VAL A 916 2.81 30.72 -0.66
CA VAL A 916 2.18 31.75 0.18
C VAL A 916 2.33 33.11 -0.50
N TYR A 917 1.21 33.69 -0.93
CA TYR A 917 1.17 34.99 -1.61
C TYR A 917 1.20 36.18 -0.65
N ALA A 918 0.59 36.02 0.52
CA ALA A 918 0.64 37.01 1.59
C ALA A 918 0.43 36.33 2.95
N LYS A 919 1.12 36.81 3.99
CA LYS A 919 1.00 36.31 5.36
C LYS A 919 1.20 37.43 6.36
N LYS A 920 0.40 37.45 7.43
CA LYS A 920 0.56 38.38 8.55
C LYS A 920 0.30 37.65 9.87
N GLU A 921 1.24 37.77 10.81
CA GLU A 921 0.99 37.41 12.21
C GLU A 921 0.22 38.53 12.91
N ILE A 922 -0.74 38.16 13.75
CA ILE A 922 -1.64 39.07 14.44
C ILE A 922 -1.32 39.04 15.92
N GLU A 923 -1.00 40.22 16.47
CA GLU A 923 -0.85 40.44 17.89
C GLU A 923 -2.14 40.99 18.50
N SER A 924 -2.31 40.84 19.82
CA SER A 924 -3.47 41.40 20.52
C SER A 924 -3.63 42.91 20.28
N SER A 925 -2.54 43.65 20.08
CA SER A 925 -2.53 45.09 19.77
C SER A 925 -3.07 45.43 18.38
N ASP A 926 -2.95 44.55 17.39
CA ASP A 926 -3.51 44.78 16.04
C ASP A 926 -5.04 44.89 16.07
N LEU A 927 -5.69 44.28 17.06
CA LEU A 927 -7.15 44.15 17.16
C LEU A 927 -7.80 45.12 18.15
N LEU A 928 -7.03 45.93 18.89
CA LEU A 928 -7.57 46.84 19.92
C LEU A 928 -8.40 47.99 19.35
N ASN A 929 -8.07 48.46 18.15
CA ASN A 929 -8.69 49.62 17.49
C ASN A 929 -9.26 49.31 16.09
N ASN A 930 -9.06 48.09 15.58
CA ASN A 930 -9.46 47.71 14.23
C ASN A 930 -9.87 46.24 14.19
N SER A 931 -11.01 45.93 13.59
CA SER A 931 -11.48 44.54 13.40
C SER A 931 -11.18 44.01 11.99
N ILE A 932 -10.46 44.77 11.16
CA ILE A 932 -10.17 44.43 9.77
C ILE A 932 -8.67 44.33 9.56
N ILE A 933 -8.20 43.13 9.25
CA ILE A 933 -6.82 42.86 8.88
C ILE A 933 -6.69 42.85 7.37
N LYS A 934 -5.76 43.61 6.82
CA LYS A 934 -5.57 43.76 5.38
C LYS A 934 -4.26 43.14 4.93
N LEU A 935 -4.28 42.40 3.81
CA LEU A 935 -3.08 41.96 3.10
C LEU A 935 -3.17 42.29 1.61
N GLN A 936 -2.04 42.69 1.04
CA GLN A 936 -1.90 42.88 -0.40
C GLN A 936 -1.15 41.69 -0.99
N PHE A 937 -1.57 41.24 -2.16
CA PHE A 937 -0.88 40.21 -2.92
C PHE A 937 -0.99 40.43 -4.43
N SER A 938 -0.07 39.85 -5.17
CA SER A 938 0.00 39.94 -6.63
C SER A 938 0.04 38.54 -7.23
N LEU A 939 -0.76 38.33 -8.29
CA LEU A 939 -0.78 37.11 -9.06
C LEU A 939 -0.15 37.34 -10.42
N ASP A 940 0.80 36.48 -10.79
CA ASP A 940 1.49 36.48 -12.07
C ASP A 940 0.74 35.68 -13.16
N LYS A 941 -0.16 34.80 -12.74
CA LYS A 941 -1.03 33.95 -13.56
C LYS A 941 -2.33 33.65 -12.81
N LEU A 942 -3.34 33.13 -13.52
CA LEU A 942 -4.55 32.59 -12.90
C LEU A 942 -4.15 31.57 -11.82
N SER A 943 -4.63 31.78 -10.59
CA SER A 943 -4.29 30.95 -9.44
C SER A 943 -5.54 30.66 -8.63
N SER A 944 -5.70 29.40 -8.23
CA SER A 944 -6.63 28.98 -7.17
C SER A 944 -6.05 29.39 -5.83
N LEU A 945 -6.83 30.11 -5.02
CA LEU A 945 -6.38 30.64 -3.74
C LEU A 945 -7.23 30.12 -2.58
N GLU A 946 -6.57 29.97 -1.44
CA GLU A 946 -7.17 29.65 -0.15
C GLU A 946 -6.85 30.74 0.86
N PHE A 947 -7.84 31.13 1.66
CA PHE A 947 -7.73 32.16 2.69
C PHE A 947 -7.85 31.54 4.08
N ARG A 948 -6.84 31.71 4.94
CA ARG A 948 -6.79 31.00 6.23
C ARG A 948 -6.58 31.92 7.42
N VAL A 949 -7.11 31.49 8.56
CA VAL A 949 -6.86 32.09 9.89
C VAL A 949 -6.48 30.98 10.86
N PHE A 950 -5.21 30.92 11.25
CA PHE A 950 -4.70 30.01 12.29
C PHE A 950 -4.72 30.71 13.65
N TYR A 951 -5.39 30.15 14.64
CA TYR A 951 -5.51 30.70 15.98
C TYR A 951 -4.58 29.98 16.96
N PHE A 952 -3.92 30.73 17.85
CA PHE A 952 -2.90 30.20 18.76
C PHE A 952 -3.40 29.75 20.15
N GLY A 953 -4.70 29.82 20.45
CA GLY A 953 -5.24 29.35 21.74
C GLY A 953 -5.15 30.34 22.90
N ASN A 954 -4.62 31.56 22.70
CA ASN A 954 -4.29 32.45 23.82
C ASN A 954 -5.40 33.44 24.22
N LEU A 955 -6.26 33.88 23.28
CA LEU A 955 -7.30 34.89 23.53
C LEU A 955 -8.54 34.63 22.67
N PRO A 956 -9.76 34.78 23.21
CA PRO A 956 -10.97 34.50 22.43
C PRO A 956 -11.14 35.48 21.25
N LEU A 957 -11.36 34.94 20.04
CA LEU A 957 -11.55 35.69 18.79
C LEU A 957 -12.91 35.41 18.15
N ARG A 958 -13.46 36.42 17.50
CA ARG A 958 -14.57 36.33 16.54
C ARG A 958 -14.03 36.61 15.15
N ILE A 959 -14.11 35.62 14.26
CA ILE A 959 -13.53 35.65 12.91
C ILE A 959 -14.68 35.57 11.90
N GLY A 960 -14.78 36.51 10.97
CA GLY A 960 -15.74 36.47 9.88
C GLY A 960 -15.33 35.43 8.84
N VAL A 961 -16.28 34.66 8.35
CA VAL A 961 -16.00 33.53 7.42
C VAL A 961 -15.84 33.95 5.96
N GLN A 962 -16.08 35.24 5.66
CA GLN A 962 -15.97 35.82 4.33
C GLN A 962 -14.93 36.94 4.36
N PRO A 963 -13.65 36.65 4.07
CA PRO A 963 -12.71 37.71 3.79
C PRO A 963 -13.12 38.42 2.50
N LYS A 964 -13.00 39.74 2.46
CA LYS A 964 -13.39 40.53 1.29
C LYS A 964 -12.16 40.77 0.42
N VAL A 965 -12.23 40.35 -0.85
CA VAL A 965 -11.18 40.58 -1.84
C VAL A 965 -11.60 41.69 -2.81
N SER A 966 -10.69 42.60 -3.12
CA SER A 966 -10.88 43.65 -4.12
C SER A 966 -9.62 43.80 -4.98
N SER A 967 -9.78 43.97 -6.29
CA SER A 967 -8.68 44.35 -7.17
C SER A 967 -8.19 45.77 -6.84
N ILE A 968 -6.88 45.98 -6.86
CA ILE A 968 -6.22 47.27 -6.59
C ILE A 968 -5.69 47.88 -7.88
#